data_AF-A0A8B6DTF3-F1
#
_entry.id   AF-A0A8B6DTF3-F1
#
_cell.length_a   1.000
_cell.length_b   1.000
_cell.length_c   1.000
_cell.angle_alpha   90.00
_cell.angle_beta   90.00
_cell.angle_gamma   90.00
#
_symmetry.space_group_name_H-M   'P 1'
#
loop_
_entity.id
_entity.type
_entity.pdbx_description
1 polymer ?
#
loop_
_entity_poly.entity_id
_entity_poly.type
_entity_poly.pdbx_seq_one_letter_code
_entity_poly.pdbx_strand_id
1 'polypeptide(L)'
;MIFRCDKRSATCTFVSFGEGQNKRIIRGKTDQENEDVICFISKISKFLDQCHERWLKFIDCQRENDFILNYFTIQQIVFLQKEVVKVGTEYNPSDLIFPLLSVIKRDCTKQHLIEAMAEARKDIEKMEIAPKEEEKTDNDTDKNTEIAKANFMYEMMDSCFSEYLAKKALEHFPDATKTDDGIAWCIEHEHEFKKKELETKEEGNLKEFIGWRTTDVSLSTVTTQILEQLGVHIMHGLENSVHTLIANLEKLWKTFVTSISSSVTDYLSVQHLALILRKLNDNDGDVPDRSFTFHGCTAGVPNLIICPQSEMYNTVLSLYSTENDSLLPLSDEILLCTPNTTFDMLDTFWRRALFSNAKKIYSLINADLLDYEVCDKAEKSLERFLKMAKSQGKQYKLVVVCSIEKEYKSKIVAALDKYRIPLLSFEAETNVKRFLSERFIVDKLVSGVEPASFVDFSRSCVRVVKSRRAGIGKSLFKRNMVAALKARIKIEECVVSIPLYDKTVVLDEVIKELLSYINPPEVKQPRIIHIDISSEVQEGVDAFLFQLLVLGCLTHTSGKVWRRSDIDYYIVESIPRLARDSSAQSDKVIGIHRCLDILPDVMCRSPKESLDILGGNPPNDYRGCDLTFDDAEFASDAFQRPFKYLRQLDEDEDLKLINPNKHKGDKHTCLVTLLR
;
A
#
# COMPACT_ATOMS: atom_id res chain seq x y z
N MET A 1 1.01 -33.17 -3.37
CA MET A 1 1.54 -34.55 -3.26
C MET A 1 0.36 -35.49 -3.01
N ILE A 2 0.44 -36.73 -3.48
CA ILE A 2 -0.59 -37.76 -3.23
C ILE A 2 0.09 -38.94 -2.52
N PHE A 3 -0.50 -39.42 -1.43
CA PHE A 3 -0.04 -40.57 -0.67
C PHE A 3 -1.07 -41.71 -0.77
N ARG A 4 -0.61 -42.93 -1.04
CA ARG A 4 -1.44 -44.13 -1.17
C ARG A 4 -1.20 -45.04 0.03
N CYS A 5 -2.24 -45.25 0.84
CA CYS A 5 -2.19 -46.06 2.07
C CYS A 5 -2.37 -47.57 1.83
N ASP A 6 -2.12 -48.05 0.61
CA ASP A 6 -2.32 -49.45 0.25
C ASP A 6 -1.08 -50.27 0.58
N LYS A 7 -1.17 -51.11 1.61
CA LYS A 7 -0.07 -51.98 2.06
C LYS A 7 0.36 -53.03 1.02
N ARG A 8 -0.45 -53.28 -0.01
CA ARG A 8 -0.11 -54.20 -1.12
C ARG A 8 0.67 -53.53 -2.24
N SER A 9 0.75 -52.20 -2.24
CA SER A 9 1.42 -51.40 -3.25
C SER A 9 2.76 -50.91 -2.74
N ALA A 10 3.84 -51.31 -3.39
CA ALA A 10 5.19 -50.81 -3.11
C ALA A 10 5.29 -49.28 -3.30
N THR A 11 4.74 -48.75 -4.40
CA THR A 11 4.62 -47.30 -4.60
C THR A 11 3.61 -46.71 -3.62
N CYS A 12 4.05 -45.78 -2.77
CA CYS A 12 3.22 -45.12 -1.76
C CYS A 12 3.07 -43.60 -1.95
N THR A 13 3.92 -42.94 -2.74
CA THR A 13 3.90 -41.47 -2.87
C THR A 13 4.05 -41.01 -4.32
N PHE A 14 3.30 -39.97 -4.69
CA PHE A 14 3.39 -39.26 -5.96
C PHE A 14 3.59 -37.76 -5.70
N VAL A 15 4.76 -37.25 -6.06
CA VAL A 15 5.10 -35.82 -5.99
C VAL A 15 5.05 -35.26 -7.40
N SER A 16 4.10 -34.37 -7.67
CA SER A 16 3.97 -33.70 -8.97
C SER A 16 4.54 -32.29 -8.93
N PHE A 17 5.36 -31.96 -9.92
CA PHE A 17 5.86 -30.62 -10.20
C PHE A 17 5.28 -30.13 -11.53
N GLY A 18 4.87 -28.86 -11.59
CA GLY A 18 4.29 -28.24 -12.79
C GLY A 18 2.82 -28.62 -13.07
N GLU A 19 2.27 -28.01 -14.11
CA GLU A 19 0.89 -28.19 -14.58
C GLU A 19 0.86 -28.49 -16.10
N GLY A 20 -0.25 -29.05 -16.58
CA GLY A 20 -0.43 -29.33 -18.02
C GLY A 20 0.61 -30.30 -18.60
N GLN A 21 1.13 -29.97 -19.79
CA GLN A 21 2.12 -30.79 -20.51
C GLN A 21 3.50 -30.84 -19.83
N ASN A 22 3.79 -29.91 -18.91
CA ASN A 22 5.04 -29.86 -18.14
C ASN A 22 4.94 -30.57 -16.79
N LYS A 23 3.81 -31.26 -16.50
CA LYS A 23 3.64 -32.00 -15.25
C LYS A 23 4.60 -33.18 -15.18
N ARG A 24 5.53 -33.15 -14.23
CA ARG A 24 6.45 -34.25 -13.93
C ARG A 24 6.09 -34.89 -12.60
N ILE A 25 6.13 -36.22 -12.53
CA ILE A 25 5.74 -36.97 -11.32
C ILE A 25 6.91 -37.82 -10.84
N ILE A 26 7.34 -37.58 -9.60
CA ILE A 26 8.31 -38.42 -8.90
C ILE A 26 7.54 -39.43 -8.03
N ARG A 27 7.87 -40.72 -8.17
CA ARG A 27 7.27 -41.82 -7.40
C ARG A 27 8.19 -42.24 -6.26
N GLY A 28 7.61 -42.43 -5.08
CA GLY A 28 8.29 -42.94 -3.88
C GLY A 28 7.73 -44.31 -3.45
N LYS A 29 8.61 -45.16 -2.95
CA LYS A 29 8.35 -46.50 -2.42
C LYS A 29 8.84 -46.61 -0.98
N THR A 30 8.19 -47.44 -0.18
CA THR A 30 8.64 -47.79 1.19
C THR A 30 9.85 -48.73 1.15
N ASP A 31 10.79 -48.56 2.07
CA ASP A 31 12.07 -49.29 2.03
C ASP A 31 11.92 -50.77 2.46
N GLN A 32 10.80 -51.11 3.12
CA GLN A 32 10.46 -52.46 3.60
C GLN A 32 9.01 -52.84 3.26
N GLU A 33 8.74 -54.14 3.08
CA GLU A 33 7.41 -54.72 2.74
C GLU A 33 6.32 -54.53 3.82
N ASN A 34 6.58 -53.83 4.92
CA ASN A 34 5.60 -53.50 5.96
C ASN A 34 5.81 -52.12 6.61
N GLU A 35 6.63 -51.25 6.01
CA GLU A 35 6.81 -49.89 6.52
C GLU A 35 5.53 -49.06 6.30
N ASP A 36 5.03 -48.40 7.35
CA ASP A 36 3.86 -47.55 7.25
C ASP A 36 4.18 -46.28 6.46
N VAL A 37 3.28 -45.87 5.56
CA VAL A 37 3.34 -44.62 4.78
C VAL A 37 3.49 -43.40 5.69
N ILE A 38 3.06 -43.51 6.96
CA ILE A 38 3.28 -42.51 8.01
C ILE A 38 4.78 -42.20 8.21
N CYS A 39 5.67 -43.19 8.19
CA CYS A 39 7.12 -42.99 8.32
C CYS A 39 7.65 -42.17 7.13
N PHE A 40 7.17 -42.47 5.93
CA PHE A 40 7.51 -41.75 4.70
C PHE A 40 7.06 -40.29 4.77
N ILE A 41 5.80 -40.06 5.15
CA ILE A 41 5.21 -38.72 5.30
C ILE A 41 6.01 -37.90 6.32
N SER A 42 6.38 -38.50 7.47
CA SER A 42 7.17 -37.83 8.50
C SER A 42 8.54 -37.38 7.99
N LYS A 43 9.26 -38.25 7.27
CA LYS A 43 10.57 -37.91 6.68
C LYS A 43 10.46 -36.79 5.64
N ILE A 44 9.44 -36.83 4.77
CA ILE A 44 9.21 -35.77 3.76
C ILE A 44 8.78 -34.46 4.42
N SER A 45 7.88 -34.50 5.42
CA SER A 45 7.47 -33.31 6.17
C SER A 45 8.68 -32.63 6.78
N LYS A 46 9.54 -33.38 7.47
CA LYS A 46 10.77 -32.86 8.08
C LYS A 46 11.71 -32.22 7.05
N PHE A 47 11.81 -32.78 5.85
CA PHE A 47 12.57 -32.18 4.76
C PHE A 47 11.94 -30.87 4.27
N LEU A 48 10.63 -30.83 4.07
CA LEU A 48 9.91 -29.60 3.67
C LEU A 48 10.00 -28.50 4.73
N ASP A 49 9.95 -28.86 6.01
CA ASP A 49 10.14 -27.94 7.13
C ASP A 49 11.56 -27.33 7.10
N GLN A 50 12.59 -28.14 6.82
CA GLN A 50 13.96 -27.65 6.64
C GLN A 50 14.11 -26.73 5.43
N CYS A 51 13.46 -27.05 4.30
CA CYS A 51 13.42 -26.17 3.14
C CYS A 51 12.75 -24.84 3.49
N HIS A 52 11.63 -24.88 4.23
CA HIS A 52 10.93 -23.69 4.69
C HIS A 52 11.80 -22.82 5.60
N GLU A 53 12.47 -23.41 6.60
CA GLU A 53 13.40 -22.69 7.48
C GLU A 53 14.56 -22.05 6.71
N ARG A 54 15.15 -22.77 5.74
CA ARG A 54 16.22 -22.23 4.88
C ARG A 54 15.70 -21.08 4.02
N TRP A 55 14.48 -21.18 3.51
CA TRP A 55 13.85 -20.11 2.75
C TRP A 55 13.58 -18.87 3.59
N LEU A 56 13.05 -19.03 4.82
CA LEU A 56 12.86 -17.92 5.75
C LEU A 56 14.19 -17.21 6.05
N LYS A 57 15.25 -17.97 6.33
CA LYS A 57 16.60 -17.41 6.51
C LYS A 57 17.10 -16.66 5.28
N PHE A 58 16.85 -17.20 4.08
CA PHE A 58 17.20 -16.51 2.85
C PHE A 58 16.48 -15.15 2.73
N ILE A 59 15.16 -15.12 2.95
CA ILE A 59 14.37 -13.88 2.93
C ILE A 59 14.83 -12.90 4.01
N ASP A 60 15.12 -13.38 5.23
CA ASP A 60 15.67 -12.56 6.30
C ASP A 60 16.99 -11.89 5.88
N CYS A 61 17.91 -12.64 5.29
CA CYS A 61 19.16 -12.09 4.75
C CYS A 61 18.91 -11.06 3.63
N GLN A 62 17.96 -11.32 2.72
CA GLN A 62 17.61 -10.35 1.67
C GLN A 62 17.05 -9.05 2.28
N ARG A 63 16.18 -9.14 3.29
CA ARG A 63 15.61 -7.98 3.99
C ARG A 63 16.64 -7.17 4.79
N GLU A 64 17.69 -7.83 5.28
CA GLU A 64 18.83 -7.19 5.95
C GLU A 64 19.74 -6.46 4.94
N ASN A 65 20.00 -7.07 3.79
CA ASN A 65 20.84 -6.49 2.74
C ASN A 65 20.14 -5.36 1.97
N ASP A 66 18.84 -5.52 1.70
CA ASP A 66 18.04 -4.58 0.92
C ASP A 66 16.83 -4.10 1.71
N PHE A 67 17.03 -3.00 2.44
CA PHE A 67 16.03 -2.45 3.36
C PHE A 67 14.68 -2.14 2.69
N ILE A 68 14.68 -1.80 1.39
CA ILE A 68 13.47 -1.46 0.62
C ILE A 68 12.43 -2.60 0.63
N LEU A 69 12.88 -3.85 0.76
CA LEU A 69 11.99 -5.00 0.84
C LEU A 69 11.10 -4.97 2.09
N ASN A 70 11.53 -4.28 3.15
CA ASN A 70 10.79 -4.19 4.41
C ASN A 70 9.50 -3.36 4.31
N TYR A 71 9.21 -2.73 3.18
CA TYR A 71 7.90 -2.12 2.91
C TYR A 71 6.84 -3.12 2.42
N PHE A 72 7.25 -4.35 2.08
CA PHE A 72 6.38 -5.36 1.50
C PHE A 72 6.40 -6.65 2.32
N THR A 73 5.22 -7.23 2.51
CA THR A 73 5.07 -8.61 3.01
C THR A 73 5.63 -9.62 2.01
N ILE A 74 5.91 -10.85 2.43
CA ILE A 74 6.31 -11.95 1.53
C ILE A 74 5.27 -12.15 0.42
N GLN A 75 3.98 -12.09 0.78
CA GLN A 75 2.89 -12.24 -0.19
C GLN A 75 2.92 -11.13 -1.25
N GLN A 76 3.21 -9.89 -0.84
CA GLN A 76 3.37 -8.74 -1.75
C GLN A 76 4.63 -8.87 -2.62
N ILE A 77 5.75 -9.33 -2.05
CA ILE A 77 6.98 -9.61 -2.80
C ILE A 77 6.69 -10.63 -3.91
N VAL A 78 6.05 -11.75 -3.58
CA VAL A 78 5.69 -12.78 -4.57
C VAL A 78 4.77 -12.23 -5.66
N PHE A 79 3.80 -11.38 -5.29
CA PHE A 79 2.92 -10.74 -6.27
C PHE A 79 3.71 -9.81 -7.21
N LEU A 80 4.56 -8.94 -6.66
CA LEU A 80 5.42 -8.05 -7.45
C LEU A 80 6.38 -8.83 -8.34
N GLN A 81 7.00 -9.92 -7.87
CA GLN A 81 7.90 -10.74 -8.68
C GLN A 81 7.24 -11.34 -9.91
N LYS A 82 5.95 -11.72 -9.80
CA LYS A 82 5.16 -12.30 -10.88
C LYS A 82 4.58 -11.27 -11.85
N GLU A 83 4.31 -10.06 -11.38
CA GLU A 83 3.71 -9.01 -12.20
C GLU A 83 4.75 -8.06 -12.80
N VAL A 84 5.78 -7.64 -12.07
CA VAL A 84 6.81 -6.72 -12.57
C VAL A 84 7.61 -7.33 -13.72
N VAL A 85 7.87 -8.65 -13.69
CA VAL A 85 8.59 -9.35 -14.77
C VAL A 85 7.88 -9.27 -16.12
N LYS A 86 6.57 -9.04 -16.11
CA LYS A 86 5.71 -8.95 -17.30
C LYS A 86 5.81 -7.60 -18.02
N VAL A 87 6.39 -6.58 -17.40
CA VAL A 87 6.58 -5.25 -18.00
C VAL A 87 7.42 -5.38 -19.29
N GLY A 88 6.91 -4.83 -20.39
CA GLY A 88 7.58 -4.92 -21.69
C GLY A 88 7.45 -6.27 -22.39
N THR A 89 6.53 -7.13 -21.94
CA THR A 89 6.18 -8.41 -22.59
C THR A 89 4.77 -8.36 -23.19
N GLU A 90 4.38 -9.38 -23.96
CA GLU A 90 3.02 -9.50 -24.50
C GLU A 90 1.93 -9.62 -23.43
N TYR A 91 2.29 -10.14 -22.25
CA TYR A 91 1.41 -10.21 -21.09
C TYR A 91 1.60 -8.92 -20.31
N ASN A 92 0.72 -7.93 -20.44
CA ASN A 92 0.86 -6.70 -19.65
C ASN A 92 0.76 -6.98 -18.12
N PRO A 93 1.47 -6.23 -17.26
CA PRO A 93 1.34 -6.37 -15.81
C PRO A 93 -0.03 -5.91 -15.32
N SER A 94 -0.51 -6.49 -14.22
CA SER A 94 -1.72 -6.01 -13.54
C SER A 94 -1.55 -4.60 -12.98
N ASP A 95 -2.50 -3.69 -13.21
CA ASP A 95 -2.48 -2.33 -12.63
C ASP A 95 -2.53 -2.33 -11.08
N LEU A 96 -2.84 -3.48 -10.47
CA LEU A 96 -2.84 -3.67 -9.02
C LEU A 96 -1.45 -3.56 -8.39
N ILE A 97 -0.36 -3.55 -9.17
CA ILE A 97 0.99 -3.31 -8.65
C ILE A 97 1.22 -1.84 -8.28
N PHE A 98 0.57 -0.88 -8.93
CA PHE A 98 0.85 0.54 -8.71
C PHE A 98 0.44 1.06 -7.33
N PRO A 99 -0.72 0.67 -6.77
CA PRO A 99 -1.02 0.95 -5.36
C PRO A 99 0.03 0.39 -4.40
N LEU A 100 0.63 -0.76 -4.68
CA LEU A 100 1.73 -1.29 -3.88
C LEU A 100 2.99 -0.44 -4.02
N LEU A 101 3.40 -0.14 -5.25
CA LEU A 101 4.61 0.63 -5.55
C LEU A 101 4.53 2.09 -5.06
N SER A 102 3.32 2.63 -4.87
CA SER A 102 3.14 3.99 -4.37
C SER A 102 3.64 4.23 -2.93
N VAL A 103 3.92 3.16 -2.17
CA VAL A 103 4.62 3.27 -0.88
C VAL A 103 6.09 3.68 -1.04
N ILE A 104 6.67 3.36 -2.19
CA ILE A 104 8.06 3.66 -2.56
C ILE A 104 8.13 4.96 -3.35
N LYS A 105 7.33 5.07 -4.41
CA LYS A 105 7.25 6.29 -5.24
C LYS A 105 5.81 6.75 -5.36
N ARG A 106 5.48 7.90 -4.75
CA ARG A 106 4.14 8.51 -4.89
C ARG A 106 3.83 8.74 -6.36
N ASP A 107 2.58 8.49 -6.76
CA ASP A 107 2.13 8.58 -8.16
C ASP A 107 3.00 7.74 -9.14
N CYS A 108 3.42 6.55 -8.74
CA CYS A 108 4.15 5.62 -9.61
C CYS A 108 3.36 5.31 -10.89
N THR A 109 3.96 5.55 -12.05
CA THR A 109 3.38 5.27 -13.38
C THR A 109 4.07 4.08 -14.03
N LYS A 110 3.53 3.59 -15.16
CA LYS A 110 4.20 2.56 -15.96
C LYS A 110 5.57 3.04 -16.45
N GLN A 111 5.68 4.31 -16.81
CA GLN A 111 6.92 4.91 -17.29
C GLN A 111 8.02 4.90 -16.22
N HIS A 112 7.71 5.32 -14.98
CA HIS A 112 8.66 5.26 -13.87
C HIS A 112 9.17 3.83 -13.62
N LEU A 113 8.28 2.84 -13.71
CA LEU A 113 8.66 1.43 -13.55
C LEU A 113 9.56 0.95 -14.70
N ILE A 114 9.24 1.31 -15.94
CA ILE A 114 10.06 0.97 -17.12
C ILE A 114 11.46 1.57 -17.00
N GLU A 115 11.57 2.83 -16.60
CA GLU A 115 12.86 3.52 -16.41
C GLU A 115 13.70 2.83 -15.33
N ALA A 116 13.10 2.55 -14.16
CA ALA A 116 13.75 1.85 -13.06
C ALA A 116 14.23 0.44 -13.47
N MET A 117 13.44 -0.27 -14.27
CA MET A 117 13.81 -1.59 -14.80
C MET A 117 14.95 -1.51 -15.80
N ALA A 118 14.91 -0.54 -16.72
CA ALA A 118 15.97 -0.33 -17.70
C ALA A 118 17.31 0.02 -17.03
N GLU A 119 17.29 0.84 -15.97
CA GLU A 119 18.48 1.18 -15.20
C GLU A 119 19.01 -0.02 -14.40
N ALA A 120 18.12 -0.75 -13.70
CA ALA A 120 18.50 -1.94 -12.96
C ALA A 120 19.14 -3.01 -13.86
N ARG A 121 18.61 -3.19 -15.09
CA ARG A 121 19.16 -4.13 -16.07
C ARG A 121 20.58 -3.73 -16.50
N LYS A 122 20.81 -2.44 -16.79
CA LYS A 122 22.16 -1.93 -17.12
C LYS A 122 23.16 -2.19 -16.00
N ASP A 123 22.76 -2.05 -14.74
CA ASP A 123 23.64 -2.30 -13.60
C ASP A 123 24.03 -3.78 -13.47
N ILE A 124 23.08 -4.69 -13.72
CA ILE A 124 23.36 -6.13 -13.73
C ILE A 124 24.30 -6.50 -14.88
N GLU A 125 24.05 -6.00 -16.09
CA GLU A 125 24.90 -6.24 -17.26
C GLU A 125 26.34 -5.75 -17.02
N LYS A 126 26.52 -4.60 -16.35
CA LYS A 126 27.85 -4.11 -15.94
C LYS A 126 28.53 -5.03 -14.91
N MET A 127 27.78 -5.55 -13.95
CA MET A 127 28.32 -6.48 -12.94
C MET A 127 28.74 -7.82 -13.54
N GLU A 128 28.09 -8.28 -14.61
CA GLU A 128 28.44 -9.52 -15.33
C GLU A 128 29.68 -9.36 -16.24
N ILE A 129 29.99 -8.12 -16.69
CA ILE A 129 31.14 -7.82 -17.57
C ILE A 129 32.42 -7.46 -16.78
N ALA A 130 32.32 -7.11 -15.50
CA ALA A 130 33.50 -6.85 -14.67
C ALA A 130 34.37 -8.12 -14.53
N PRO A 131 35.65 -8.11 -14.95
CA PRO A 131 36.52 -9.25 -14.74
C PRO A 131 36.65 -9.50 -13.24
N LYS A 132 36.45 -10.75 -12.80
CA LYS A 132 36.92 -11.19 -11.48
C LYS A 132 38.41 -10.85 -11.44
N GLU A 133 38.82 -10.02 -10.48
CA GLU A 133 40.22 -9.70 -10.26
C GLU A 133 40.98 -11.01 -10.00
N GLU A 134 41.63 -11.54 -11.03
CA GLU A 134 42.73 -12.49 -10.89
C GLU A 134 43.98 -11.70 -10.51
N GLU A 135 44.68 -12.23 -9.51
CA GLU A 135 45.92 -11.69 -8.95
C GLU A 135 46.90 -11.25 -10.04
N LYS A 136 47.17 -9.95 -10.12
CA LYS A 136 48.13 -9.37 -11.07
C LYS A 136 49.55 -9.79 -10.69
N THR A 137 50.19 -10.55 -11.57
CA THR A 137 51.66 -10.56 -11.70
C THR A 137 52.09 -9.45 -12.66
N ASP A 138 52.94 -8.55 -12.18
CA ASP A 138 53.54 -7.42 -12.89
C ASP A 138 54.17 -7.79 -14.24
N ASN A 139 53.83 -7.02 -15.28
CA ASN A 139 54.69 -6.83 -16.46
C ASN A 139 54.71 -5.34 -16.81
N ASP A 140 55.89 -4.73 -16.68
CA ASP A 140 56.15 -3.28 -16.72
C ASP A 140 56.11 -2.63 -18.13
N THR A 141 55.71 -3.38 -19.16
CA THR A 141 55.61 -2.87 -20.55
C THR A 141 54.28 -2.21 -20.89
N ASP A 142 53.23 -2.36 -20.06
CA ASP A 142 51.88 -1.82 -20.35
C ASP A 142 51.63 -0.42 -19.74
N LYS A 143 52.39 -0.04 -18.69
CA LYS A 143 52.22 1.25 -17.99
C LYS A 143 52.54 2.46 -18.86
N ASN A 144 53.58 2.39 -19.71
CA ASN A 144 53.95 3.52 -20.56
C ASN A 144 52.90 3.85 -21.63
N THR A 145 52.18 2.83 -22.12
CA THR A 145 51.12 3.01 -23.13
C THR A 145 49.84 3.57 -22.50
N GLU A 146 49.49 3.12 -21.30
CA GLU A 146 48.37 3.67 -20.51
C GLU A 146 48.61 5.14 -20.12
N ILE A 147 49.83 5.48 -19.69
CA ILE A 147 50.21 6.87 -19.35
C ILE A 147 50.11 7.79 -20.58
N ALA A 148 50.56 7.32 -21.76
CA ALA A 148 50.47 8.11 -22.98
C ALA A 148 49.00 8.38 -23.38
N LYS A 149 48.12 7.37 -23.26
CA LYS A 149 46.67 7.53 -23.53
C LYS A 149 46.00 8.48 -22.52
N ALA A 150 46.40 8.42 -21.25
CA ALA A 150 45.89 9.32 -20.21
C ALA A 150 46.30 10.78 -20.47
N ASN A 151 47.57 11.01 -20.88
CA ASN A 151 48.05 12.34 -21.24
C ASN A 151 47.33 12.89 -22.48
N PHE A 152 47.11 12.05 -23.51
CA PHE A 152 46.34 12.44 -24.69
C PHE A 152 44.90 12.86 -24.32
N MET A 153 44.22 12.06 -23.48
CA MET A 153 42.88 12.39 -22.99
C MET A 153 42.85 13.72 -22.21
N TYR A 154 43.87 13.94 -21.36
CA TYR A 154 43.99 15.19 -20.60
C TYR A 154 44.15 16.41 -21.52
N GLU A 155 45.03 16.35 -22.51
CA GLU A 155 45.26 17.47 -23.45
C GLU A 155 44.01 17.79 -24.31
N MET A 156 43.23 16.77 -24.71
CA MET A 156 41.96 16.99 -25.42
C MET A 156 40.92 17.71 -24.54
N MET A 157 40.84 17.34 -23.26
CA MET A 157 39.90 17.93 -22.31
C MET A 157 40.33 19.36 -21.89
N ASP A 158 41.63 19.61 -21.76
CA ASP A 158 42.19 20.95 -21.52
C ASP A 158 41.94 21.89 -22.71
N SER A 159 41.93 21.33 -23.93
CA SER A 159 41.53 22.02 -25.15
C SER A 159 40.01 22.21 -25.31
N CYS A 160 39.21 21.99 -24.25
CA CYS A 160 37.76 22.16 -24.18
C CYS A 160 36.90 21.19 -25.04
N PHE A 161 37.44 20.04 -25.45
CA PHE A 161 36.66 18.98 -26.11
C PHE A 161 36.00 18.04 -25.09
N SER A 162 34.84 17.46 -25.44
CA SER A 162 34.15 16.50 -24.55
C SER A 162 34.92 15.19 -24.43
N GLU A 163 34.79 14.51 -23.28
CA GLU A 163 35.44 13.22 -23.04
C GLU A 163 35.05 12.16 -24.10
N TYR A 164 33.83 12.26 -24.64
CA TYR A 164 33.35 11.41 -25.72
C TYR A 164 34.10 11.64 -27.04
N LEU A 165 34.29 12.92 -27.42
CA LEU A 165 35.03 13.28 -28.64
C LEU A 165 36.51 12.91 -28.51
N ALA A 166 37.11 13.14 -27.34
CA ALA A 166 38.48 12.76 -27.03
C ALA A 166 38.73 11.24 -27.17
N LYS A 167 37.80 10.41 -26.69
CA LYS A 167 37.87 8.95 -26.87
C LYS A 167 37.78 8.55 -28.34
N LYS A 168 36.93 9.20 -29.13
CA LYS A 168 36.82 8.91 -30.57
C LYS A 168 38.06 9.35 -31.36
N ALA A 169 38.68 10.46 -30.98
CA ALA A 169 39.98 10.85 -31.54
C ALA A 169 41.06 9.81 -31.23
N LEU A 170 41.10 9.27 -30.01
CA LEU A 170 42.07 8.25 -29.61
C LEU A 170 41.84 6.90 -30.30
N GLU A 171 40.57 6.54 -30.60
CA GLU A 171 40.25 5.37 -31.44
C GLU A 171 40.74 5.55 -32.88
N HIS A 172 40.67 6.78 -33.41
CA HIS A 172 41.11 7.10 -34.77
C HIS A 172 42.63 7.25 -34.89
N PHE A 173 43.30 7.74 -33.84
CA PHE A 173 44.75 7.88 -33.73
C PHE A 173 45.26 7.07 -32.53
N PRO A 174 45.50 5.75 -32.71
CA PRO A 174 45.93 4.86 -31.62
C PRO A 174 47.31 5.22 -31.05
N ASP A 175 48.10 6.01 -31.78
CA ASP A 175 49.37 6.57 -31.33
C ASP A 175 49.11 7.82 -30.47
N ALA A 176 49.03 7.62 -29.17
CA ALA A 176 48.73 8.66 -28.17
C ALA A 176 49.84 9.74 -28.03
N THR A 177 50.92 9.68 -28.82
CA THR A 177 51.95 10.71 -28.87
C THR A 177 51.65 11.83 -29.87
N LYS A 178 50.61 11.69 -30.69
CA LYS A 178 50.22 12.64 -31.74
C LYS A 178 49.04 13.52 -31.33
N THR A 179 49.20 14.29 -30.26
CA THR A 179 48.09 15.09 -29.72
C THR A 179 47.64 16.21 -30.65
N ASP A 180 48.54 16.82 -31.43
CA ASP A 180 48.20 17.86 -32.40
C ASP A 180 47.25 17.34 -33.49
N ASP A 181 47.47 16.11 -33.98
CA ASP A 181 46.60 15.46 -34.98
C ASP A 181 45.21 15.15 -34.39
N GLY A 182 45.16 14.74 -33.12
CA GLY A 182 43.91 14.50 -32.40
C GLY A 182 43.09 15.78 -32.19
N ILE A 183 43.75 16.92 -31.91
CA ILE A 183 43.10 18.22 -31.77
C ILE A 183 42.54 18.67 -33.12
N ALA A 184 43.33 18.57 -34.19
CA ALA A 184 42.88 18.92 -35.53
C ALA A 184 41.64 18.09 -35.95
N TRP A 185 41.66 16.79 -35.66
CA TRP A 185 40.52 15.91 -35.92
C TRP A 185 39.28 16.27 -35.10
N CYS A 186 39.45 16.60 -33.82
CA CYS A 186 38.36 17.07 -32.96
C CYS A 186 37.74 18.36 -33.51
N ILE A 187 38.54 19.33 -33.97
CA ILE A 187 38.05 20.58 -34.57
C ILE A 187 37.23 20.33 -35.84
N GLU A 188 37.72 19.45 -36.72
CA GLU A 188 37.04 19.13 -37.99
C GLU A 188 35.69 18.44 -37.77
N HIS A 189 35.55 17.66 -36.69
CA HIS A 189 34.36 16.85 -36.44
C HIS A 189 33.47 17.38 -35.30
N GLU A 190 33.85 18.46 -34.61
CA GLU A 190 33.14 19.02 -33.46
C GLU A 190 31.67 19.36 -33.78
N HIS A 191 31.44 19.98 -34.94
CA HIS A 191 30.10 20.37 -35.37
C HIS A 191 29.21 19.18 -35.73
N GLU A 192 29.77 18.11 -36.30
CA GLU A 192 29.02 16.90 -36.65
C GLU A 192 28.62 16.12 -35.38
N PHE A 193 29.54 16.01 -34.42
CA PHE A 193 29.27 15.30 -33.17
C PHE A 193 28.39 16.09 -32.20
N LYS A 194 28.49 17.43 -32.14
CA LYS A 194 27.52 18.26 -31.41
C LYS A 194 26.11 18.13 -31.99
N LYS A 195 25.99 18.02 -33.32
CA LYS A 195 24.71 17.77 -33.98
C LYS A 195 24.15 16.39 -33.64
N LYS A 196 24.99 15.33 -33.64
CA LYS A 196 24.61 13.99 -33.17
C LYS A 196 24.28 13.93 -31.67
N GLU A 197 24.92 14.73 -30.81
CA GLU A 197 24.59 14.86 -29.38
C GLU A 197 23.26 15.59 -29.13
N LEU A 198 22.91 16.56 -29.99
CA LEU A 198 21.59 17.21 -29.99
C LEU A 198 20.50 16.30 -30.57
N GLU A 199 20.81 15.58 -31.65
CA GLU A 199 19.89 14.58 -32.25
C GLU A 199 19.65 13.39 -31.29
N THR A 200 20.64 12.95 -30.50
CA THR A 200 20.42 11.92 -29.46
C THR A 200 19.66 12.43 -28.23
N LYS A 201 19.56 13.75 -28.01
CA LYS A 201 18.74 14.34 -26.96
C LYS A 201 17.31 14.64 -27.42
N GLU A 202 17.09 14.93 -28.70
CA GLU A 202 15.77 15.22 -29.28
C GLU A 202 15.09 14.01 -29.93
N GLU A 203 15.82 12.93 -30.27
CA GLU A 203 15.24 11.62 -30.65
C GLU A 203 15.13 10.66 -29.46
N GLY A 204 14.66 11.17 -28.32
CA GLY A 204 14.15 10.37 -27.21
C GLY A 204 12.81 9.69 -27.51
N ASN A 205 12.61 9.14 -28.71
CA ASN A 205 11.66 8.04 -28.85
C ASN A 205 12.30 6.86 -28.13
N LEU A 206 11.97 6.73 -26.84
CA LEU A 206 12.32 5.59 -25.99
C LEU A 206 12.13 4.31 -26.81
N LYS A 207 13.23 3.61 -27.09
CA LYS A 207 13.16 2.22 -27.55
C LYS A 207 12.23 1.50 -26.59
N GLU A 208 11.15 0.93 -27.11
CA GLU A 208 10.19 0.12 -26.36
C GLU A 208 10.96 -0.86 -25.47
N PHE A 209 10.76 -0.81 -24.15
CA PHE A 209 11.48 -1.68 -23.22
C PHE A 209 11.06 -3.14 -23.48
N ILE A 210 11.97 -3.96 -24.01
CA ILE A 210 11.70 -5.34 -24.38
C ILE A 210 12.03 -6.27 -23.21
N GLY A 211 11.07 -6.40 -22.28
CA GLY A 211 11.07 -7.37 -21.18
C GLY A 211 12.29 -7.36 -20.24
N TRP A 212 12.20 -8.08 -19.12
CA TRP A 212 13.35 -8.26 -18.22
C TRP A 212 14.40 -9.22 -18.81
N ARG A 213 13.97 -10.31 -19.45
CA ARG A 213 14.81 -11.26 -20.19
C ARG A 213 14.14 -11.59 -21.52
N THR A 214 14.95 -11.79 -22.56
CA THR A 214 14.51 -12.15 -23.92
C THR A 214 14.60 -13.65 -24.20
N THR A 215 15.11 -14.45 -23.27
CA THR A 215 15.25 -15.91 -23.41
C THR A 215 13.98 -16.60 -22.90
N ASP A 216 13.37 -17.52 -23.65
CA ASP A 216 12.10 -18.23 -23.31
C ASP A 216 12.16 -19.19 -22.09
N VAL A 217 13.11 -18.99 -21.18
CA VAL A 217 13.32 -19.85 -20.02
C VAL A 217 12.40 -19.39 -18.89
N SER A 218 11.31 -20.14 -18.65
CA SER A 218 10.40 -19.97 -17.51
C SER A 218 10.81 -20.80 -16.28
N LEU A 219 10.23 -20.54 -15.11
CA LEU A 219 10.39 -21.37 -13.90
C LEU A 219 10.02 -22.83 -14.18
N SER A 220 8.98 -23.06 -15.00
CA SER A 220 8.56 -24.41 -15.38
C SER A 220 9.61 -25.10 -16.25
N THR A 221 10.24 -24.37 -17.18
CA THR A 221 11.35 -24.85 -18.00
C THR A 221 12.56 -25.18 -17.15
N VAL A 222 12.96 -24.28 -16.23
CA VAL A 222 14.07 -24.52 -15.29
C VAL A 222 13.81 -25.74 -14.43
N THR A 223 12.61 -25.84 -13.84
CA THR A 223 12.23 -26.99 -13.01
C THR A 223 12.30 -28.29 -13.81
N THR A 224 11.86 -28.26 -15.07
CA THR A 224 11.90 -29.42 -15.97
C THR A 224 13.33 -29.81 -16.32
N GLN A 225 14.18 -28.84 -16.68
CA GLN A 225 15.60 -29.07 -16.96
C GLN A 225 16.35 -29.63 -15.74
N ILE A 226 16.07 -29.10 -14.54
CA ILE A 226 16.64 -29.62 -13.29
C ILE A 226 16.21 -31.08 -13.09
N LEU A 227 14.92 -31.39 -13.27
CA LEU A 227 14.42 -32.76 -13.15
C LEU A 227 15.07 -33.71 -14.17
N GLU A 228 15.29 -33.27 -15.40
CA GLU A 228 15.97 -34.04 -16.44
C GLU A 228 17.46 -34.25 -16.13
N GLN A 229 18.17 -33.21 -15.68
CA GLN A 229 19.59 -33.27 -15.27
C GLN A 229 19.85 -34.11 -14.02
N LEU A 230 18.86 -34.22 -13.13
CA LEU A 230 18.93 -35.08 -11.95
C LEU A 230 18.93 -36.57 -12.30
N GLY A 231 18.87 -36.93 -13.58
CA GLY A 231 18.77 -38.32 -14.00
C GLY A 231 17.43 -38.91 -13.59
N VAL A 232 16.41 -38.08 -13.32
CA VAL A 232 15.02 -38.52 -13.33
C VAL A 232 14.66 -38.75 -14.79
N HIS A 233 15.31 -39.75 -15.40
CA HIS A 233 14.74 -40.39 -16.55
C HIS A 233 13.34 -40.81 -16.12
N ILE A 234 12.36 -40.19 -16.75
CA ILE A 234 10.98 -40.62 -16.77
C ILE A 234 10.96 -41.93 -17.58
N MET A 235 11.66 -42.95 -17.09
CA MET A 235 11.40 -44.31 -17.44
C MET A 235 10.21 -44.68 -16.56
N HIS A 236 9.08 -44.92 -17.21
CA HIS A 236 7.97 -45.67 -16.64
C HIS A 236 8.52 -46.80 -15.75
N GLY A 237 8.53 -46.65 -14.41
CA GLY A 237 8.67 -47.78 -13.49
C GLY A 237 9.84 -47.82 -12.49
N LEU A 238 10.71 -46.82 -12.34
CA LEU A 238 11.70 -46.84 -11.24
C LEU A 238 11.17 -46.16 -9.97
N GLU A 239 10.92 -46.98 -8.95
CA GLU A 239 10.46 -46.59 -7.63
C GLU A 239 11.64 -46.10 -6.76
N ASN A 240 11.61 -44.87 -6.24
CA ASN A 240 12.66 -44.35 -5.36
C ASN A 240 12.39 -44.74 -3.89
N SER A 241 13.42 -45.22 -3.18
CA SER A 241 13.42 -45.29 -1.71
C SER A 241 13.18 -43.90 -1.10
N VAL A 242 12.76 -43.84 0.17
CA VAL A 242 12.51 -42.54 0.84
C VAL A 242 13.79 -41.70 0.87
N HIS A 243 14.91 -42.36 1.13
CA HIS A 243 16.23 -41.73 1.21
C HIS A 243 16.70 -41.18 -0.14
N THR A 244 16.53 -41.94 -1.23
CA THR A 244 16.88 -41.49 -2.58
C THR A 244 15.95 -40.36 -3.03
N LEU A 245 14.66 -40.42 -2.70
CA LEU A 245 13.73 -39.34 -2.99
C LEU A 245 14.14 -38.03 -2.30
N ILE A 246 14.44 -38.08 -1.00
CA ILE A 246 14.88 -36.90 -0.25
C ILE A 246 16.19 -36.35 -0.81
N ALA A 247 17.15 -37.21 -1.16
CA ALA A 247 18.40 -36.76 -1.78
C ALA A 247 18.16 -36.05 -3.13
N ASN A 248 17.25 -36.58 -3.96
CA ASN A 248 16.85 -35.96 -5.22
C ASN A 248 16.13 -34.63 -5.00
N LEU A 249 15.23 -34.55 -4.02
CA LEU A 249 14.55 -33.32 -3.65
C LEU A 249 15.51 -32.27 -3.07
N GLU A 250 16.51 -32.68 -2.29
CA GLU A 250 17.56 -31.80 -1.75
C GLU A 250 18.43 -31.22 -2.88
N LYS A 251 18.80 -32.06 -3.86
CA LYS A 251 19.54 -31.59 -5.04
C LYS A 251 18.69 -30.66 -5.90
N LEU A 252 17.41 -30.98 -6.11
CA LEU A 252 16.45 -30.12 -6.79
C LEU A 252 16.29 -28.78 -6.06
N TRP A 253 16.12 -28.79 -4.75
CA TRP A 253 16.01 -27.60 -3.92
C TRP A 253 17.24 -26.71 -4.05
N LYS A 254 18.45 -27.28 -3.94
CA LYS A 254 19.70 -26.53 -4.09
C LYS A 254 19.81 -25.89 -5.46
N THR A 255 19.56 -26.64 -6.53
CA THR A 255 19.63 -26.09 -7.88
C THR A 255 18.55 -25.03 -8.12
N PHE A 256 17.32 -25.27 -7.65
CA PHE A 256 16.22 -24.31 -7.72
C PHE A 256 16.59 -22.99 -7.04
N VAL A 257 17.10 -23.04 -5.80
CA VAL A 257 17.52 -21.84 -5.05
C VAL A 257 18.59 -21.04 -5.78
N THR A 258 19.56 -21.71 -6.42
CA THR A 258 20.57 -21.02 -7.24
C THR A 258 19.96 -20.41 -8.50
N SER A 259 19.04 -21.11 -9.17
CA SER A 259 18.41 -20.63 -10.40
C SER A 259 17.50 -19.43 -10.17
N ILE A 260 16.71 -19.42 -9.10
CA ILE A 260 15.81 -18.29 -8.76
C ILE A 260 16.57 -17.02 -8.37
N SER A 261 17.86 -17.09 -8.05
CA SER A 261 18.70 -15.90 -7.88
C SER A 261 18.92 -15.15 -9.18
N SER A 262 18.78 -15.80 -10.35
CA SER A 262 19.10 -15.22 -11.66
C SER A 262 17.91 -14.58 -12.41
N SER A 263 16.68 -14.60 -11.88
CA SER A 263 15.43 -14.29 -12.62
C SER A 263 15.18 -15.17 -13.86
N VAL A 264 13.92 -15.31 -14.24
CA VAL A 264 13.45 -16.01 -15.44
C VAL A 264 12.28 -15.23 -16.05
N THR A 265 11.73 -15.65 -17.20
CA THR A 265 10.71 -14.86 -17.93
C THR A 265 9.41 -14.62 -17.19
N ASP A 266 9.03 -15.54 -16.31
CA ASP A 266 7.79 -15.51 -15.52
C ASP A 266 8.04 -15.26 -14.02
N TYR A 267 9.29 -14.97 -13.63
CA TYR A 267 9.65 -14.71 -12.23
C TYR A 267 10.91 -13.86 -12.08
N LEU A 268 10.78 -12.77 -11.33
CA LEU A 268 11.90 -11.93 -10.93
C LEU A 268 12.52 -12.41 -9.61
N SER A 269 13.85 -12.51 -9.51
CA SER A 269 14.54 -12.82 -8.25
C SER A 269 14.29 -11.73 -7.20
N VAL A 270 14.42 -12.09 -5.92
CA VAL A 270 14.23 -11.12 -4.81
C VAL A 270 15.27 -10.00 -4.91
N GLN A 271 16.50 -10.33 -5.28
CA GLN A 271 17.61 -9.39 -5.49
C GLN A 271 17.32 -8.41 -6.63
N HIS A 272 16.86 -8.91 -7.78
CA HIS A 272 16.56 -8.06 -8.92
C HIS A 272 15.33 -7.18 -8.65
N LEU A 273 14.31 -7.71 -7.96
CA LEU A 273 13.19 -6.90 -7.49
C LEU A 273 13.67 -5.79 -6.55
N ALA A 274 14.51 -6.12 -5.56
CA ALA A 274 15.06 -5.12 -4.65
C ALA A 274 15.85 -4.02 -5.39
N LEU A 275 16.66 -4.40 -6.40
CA LEU A 275 17.37 -3.44 -7.24
C LEU A 275 16.40 -2.52 -7.99
N ILE A 276 15.38 -3.07 -8.65
CA ILE A 276 14.35 -2.29 -9.36
C ILE A 276 13.64 -1.34 -8.39
N LEU A 277 13.24 -1.83 -7.21
CA LEU A 277 12.58 -1.00 -6.19
C LEU A 277 13.49 0.12 -5.68
N ARG A 278 14.80 -0.10 -5.57
CA ARG A 278 15.77 0.97 -5.23
C ARG A 278 15.89 2.00 -6.34
N LYS A 279 15.89 1.58 -7.60
CA LYS A 279 15.90 2.50 -8.76
C LYS A 279 14.60 3.30 -8.85
N LEU A 280 13.47 2.67 -8.50
CA LEU A 280 12.18 3.33 -8.45
C LEU A 280 12.07 4.30 -7.27
N ASN A 281 12.79 4.03 -6.18
CA ASN A 281 12.92 4.91 -5.04
C ASN A 281 13.86 6.09 -5.38
N ASP A 282 13.41 6.95 -6.29
CA ASP A 282 13.92 8.31 -6.37
C ASP A 282 13.76 8.93 -4.98
N ASN A 283 14.73 9.75 -4.54
CA ASN A 283 14.67 10.45 -3.25
C ASN A 283 13.58 11.53 -3.25
N ASP A 284 12.32 11.13 -3.49
CA ASP A 284 11.15 11.98 -3.49
C ASP A 284 10.77 12.32 -2.05
N GLY A 285 11.32 13.44 -1.60
CA GLY A 285 10.80 14.26 -0.51
C GLY A 285 11.52 14.08 0.82
N ASP A 286 11.96 15.20 1.38
CA ASP A 286 12.18 15.38 2.81
C ASP A 286 10.92 14.90 3.54
N VAL A 287 10.94 13.69 4.09
CA VAL A 287 9.90 13.26 5.03
C VAL A 287 10.05 14.18 6.25
N PRO A 288 9.01 14.93 6.62
CA PRO A 288 9.09 15.81 7.78
C PRO A 288 9.54 15.02 9.01
N ASP A 289 10.47 15.60 9.78
CA ASP A 289 10.97 14.99 11.01
C ASP A 289 9.84 14.96 12.06
N ARG A 290 9.24 13.79 12.26
CA ARG A 290 8.21 13.59 13.28
C ARG A 290 8.89 13.50 14.65
N SER A 291 8.94 14.59 15.40
CA SER A 291 9.55 14.61 16.73
C SER A 291 8.56 14.18 17.82
N PHE A 292 9.06 13.52 18.87
CA PHE A 292 8.29 13.31 20.10
C PHE A 292 8.20 14.65 20.84
N THR A 293 7.29 15.51 20.43
CA THR A 293 7.14 16.86 21.01
C THR A 293 6.39 16.84 22.33
N PHE A 294 5.51 15.87 22.53
CA PHE A 294 4.72 15.65 23.75
C PHE A 294 4.54 14.14 23.98
N HIS A 295 4.12 13.71 25.17
CA HIS A 295 3.84 12.32 25.61
C HIS A 295 4.91 11.57 26.42
N GLY A 296 6.03 12.19 26.83
CA GLY A 296 7.05 11.48 27.63
C GLY A 296 7.72 10.31 26.89
N CYS A 297 7.46 10.17 25.59
CA CYS A 297 8.10 9.21 24.71
C CYS A 297 9.57 9.54 24.53
N THR A 298 10.42 8.51 24.54
CA THR A 298 11.86 8.64 24.41
C THR A 298 12.34 7.88 23.17
N ALA A 299 13.21 8.50 22.38
CA ALA A 299 13.84 7.85 21.23
C ALA A 299 14.88 6.80 21.67
N GLY A 300 15.06 5.75 20.87
CA GLY A 300 16.01 4.66 21.15
C GLY A 300 15.51 3.61 22.15
N VAL A 301 14.31 3.78 22.70
CA VAL A 301 13.60 2.80 23.54
C VAL A 301 12.17 2.59 23.03
N PRO A 302 11.54 1.43 23.27
CA PRO A 302 10.11 1.27 23.06
C PRO A 302 9.32 2.20 23.99
N ASN A 303 8.11 2.56 23.58
CA ASN A 303 7.19 3.39 24.35
C ASN A 303 5.83 2.67 24.40
N LEU A 304 5.39 2.20 25.57
CA LEU A 304 4.11 1.50 25.73
C LEU A 304 3.06 2.45 26.31
N ILE A 305 1.94 2.61 25.60
CA ILE A 305 0.80 3.43 26.03
C ILE A 305 -0.41 2.53 26.19
N ILE A 306 -1.11 2.70 27.31
CA ILE A 306 -2.30 1.92 27.65
C ILE A 306 -3.45 2.89 27.88
N CYS A 307 -4.51 2.75 27.12
CA CYS A 307 -5.65 3.65 27.11
C CYS A 307 -6.97 2.86 26.93
N PRO A 308 -8.12 3.44 27.27
CA PRO A 308 -9.42 2.85 26.94
C PRO A 308 -9.57 2.60 25.44
N GLN A 309 -10.25 1.52 25.05
CA GLN A 309 -10.47 1.20 23.63
C GLN A 309 -11.14 2.37 22.87
N SER A 310 -12.01 3.13 23.55
CA SER A 310 -12.70 4.28 22.97
C SER A 310 -11.78 5.46 22.63
N GLU A 311 -10.61 5.57 23.27
CA GLU A 311 -9.65 6.66 23.09
C GLU A 311 -8.44 6.27 22.23
N MET A 312 -8.43 5.04 21.70
CA MET A 312 -7.25 4.50 21.03
C MET A 312 -6.82 5.34 19.82
N TYR A 313 -7.75 5.68 18.94
CA TYR A 313 -7.43 6.48 17.75
C TYR A 313 -7.09 7.92 18.10
N ASN A 314 -7.73 8.50 19.12
CA ASN A 314 -7.39 9.83 19.62
C ASN A 314 -5.94 9.86 20.17
N THR A 315 -5.60 8.86 20.99
CA THR A 315 -4.27 8.70 21.60
C THR A 315 -3.19 8.49 20.54
N VAL A 316 -3.47 7.70 19.51
CA VAL A 316 -2.53 7.48 18.42
C VAL A 316 -2.36 8.75 17.60
N LEU A 317 -3.46 9.38 17.16
CA LEU A 317 -3.40 10.55 16.28
C LEU A 317 -2.79 11.77 16.95
N SER A 318 -2.86 11.88 18.28
CA SER A 318 -2.14 12.93 19.01
C SER A 318 -0.62 12.84 18.85
N LEU A 319 -0.07 11.63 18.69
CA LEU A 319 1.36 11.42 18.41
C LEU A 319 1.80 12.03 17.07
N TYR A 320 0.85 12.16 16.13
CA TYR A 320 1.09 12.65 14.77
C TYR A 320 0.58 14.09 14.57
N SER A 321 -0.23 14.61 15.49
CA SER A 321 -0.85 15.94 15.44
C SER A 321 0.06 17.04 16.03
N THR A 322 1.31 17.13 15.58
CA THR A 322 2.23 18.19 16.03
C THR A 322 2.11 19.44 15.15
N GLU A 323 2.33 20.64 15.71
CA GLU A 323 2.15 21.92 15.00
C GLU A 323 3.03 22.05 13.75
N ASN A 324 4.15 21.35 13.69
CA ASN A 324 5.12 21.38 12.59
C ASN A 324 4.87 20.32 11.51
N ASP A 325 3.95 19.37 11.73
CA ASP A 325 3.82 18.20 10.87
C ASP A 325 2.58 18.29 9.97
N SER A 326 2.83 18.29 8.66
CA SER A 326 1.83 18.59 7.65
C SER A 326 1.06 17.38 7.11
N LEU A 327 1.43 16.15 7.50
CA LEU A 327 0.95 14.93 6.85
C LEU A 327 0.25 13.97 7.81
N LEU A 328 -0.82 13.35 7.32
CA LEU A 328 -1.45 12.21 7.99
C LEU A 328 -0.45 11.04 8.13
N PRO A 329 -0.57 10.21 9.17
CA PRO A 329 0.21 8.99 9.26
C PRO A 329 -0.15 8.03 8.12
N LEU A 330 0.84 7.34 7.59
CA LEU A 330 0.66 6.36 6.52
C LEU A 330 0.69 4.92 7.06
N SER A 331 0.26 3.97 6.24
CA SER A 331 0.23 2.54 6.58
C SER A 331 1.61 1.90 6.81
N ASP A 332 2.69 2.54 6.37
CA ASP A 332 4.06 2.10 6.68
C ASP A 332 4.53 2.55 8.08
N GLU A 333 3.94 3.62 8.61
CA GLU A 333 4.16 4.17 9.96
C GLU A 333 3.27 3.50 11.01
N ILE A 334 2.02 3.21 10.68
CA ILE A 334 1.06 2.63 11.61
C ILE A 334 0.65 1.23 11.15
N LEU A 335 0.86 0.25 12.03
CA LEU A 335 0.30 -1.09 11.88
C LEU A 335 -0.87 -1.28 12.84
N LEU A 336 -2.08 -1.32 12.29
CA LEU A 336 -3.30 -1.66 13.03
C LEU A 336 -3.45 -3.19 13.04
N CYS A 337 -3.29 -3.79 14.22
CA CYS A 337 -3.49 -5.23 14.38
C CYS A 337 -4.97 -5.60 14.24
N THR A 338 -5.19 -6.72 13.59
CA THR A 338 -6.47 -7.41 13.43
C THR A 338 -6.26 -8.90 13.69
N PRO A 339 -7.33 -9.71 13.82
CA PRO A 339 -7.18 -11.16 13.94
C PRO A 339 -6.42 -11.81 12.76
N ASN A 340 -6.41 -11.17 11.58
CA ASN A 340 -5.71 -11.68 10.39
C ASN A 340 -4.25 -11.17 10.29
N THR A 341 -3.76 -10.42 11.28
CA THR A 341 -2.39 -9.89 11.25
C THR A 341 -1.39 -11.03 11.39
N THR A 342 -0.52 -11.17 10.39
CA THR A 342 0.47 -12.25 10.34
C THR A 342 1.81 -11.85 10.97
N PHE A 343 2.64 -12.85 11.29
CA PHE A 343 3.99 -12.61 11.79
C PHE A 343 4.86 -11.82 10.80
N ASP A 344 4.75 -12.05 9.50
CA ASP A 344 5.53 -11.32 8.49
C ASP A 344 5.18 -9.82 8.43
N MET A 345 3.91 -9.45 8.67
CA MET A 345 3.51 -8.04 8.81
C MET A 345 4.18 -7.38 10.01
N LEU A 346 4.25 -8.08 11.15
CA LEU A 346 4.91 -7.59 12.37
C LEU A 346 6.42 -7.53 12.21
N ASP A 347 7.04 -8.56 11.64
CA ASP A 347 8.48 -8.62 11.43
C ASP A 347 8.97 -7.49 10.52
N THR A 348 8.28 -7.27 9.39
CA THR A 348 8.57 -6.14 8.50
C THR A 348 8.32 -4.79 9.18
N PHE A 349 7.26 -4.67 9.99
CA PHE A 349 7.02 -3.48 10.78
C PHE A 349 8.14 -3.21 11.79
N TRP A 350 8.63 -4.21 12.53
CA TRP A 350 9.76 -4.06 13.44
C TRP A 350 11.03 -3.64 12.71
N ARG A 351 11.31 -4.24 11.56
CA ARG A 351 12.46 -3.85 10.73
C ARG A 351 12.39 -2.39 10.32
N ARG A 352 11.21 -1.92 9.88
CA ARG A 352 10.98 -0.51 9.56
C ARG A 352 11.11 0.37 10.81
N ALA A 353 10.46 0.01 11.90
CA ALA A 353 10.41 0.80 13.11
C ALA A 353 11.80 1.01 13.74
N LEU A 354 12.65 -0.02 13.75
CA LEU A 354 13.90 -0.04 14.50
C LEU A 354 15.14 0.33 13.67
N PHE A 355 15.11 0.08 12.35
CA PHE A 355 16.31 0.23 11.50
C PHE A 355 16.14 1.22 10.34
N SER A 356 14.93 1.74 10.10
CA SER A 356 14.74 2.81 9.12
C SER A 356 15.58 4.04 9.50
N ASN A 357 16.17 4.67 8.49
CA ASN A 357 16.78 5.99 8.64
C ASN A 357 15.75 7.12 8.49
N ALA A 358 14.49 6.79 8.18
CA ALA A 358 13.42 7.77 8.10
C ALA A 358 13.10 8.31 9.49
N LYS A 359 12.87 9.63 9.57
CA LYS A 359 12.56 10.32 10.82
C LYS A 359 11.07 10.24 11.18
N LYS A 360 10.50 9.04 11.07
CA LYS A 360 9.08 8.75 11.29
C LYS A 360 8.82 8.24 12.70
N ILE A 361 7.57 8.32 13.16
CA ILE A 361 7.09 7.62 14.36
C ILE A 361 6.37 6.36 13.90
N TYR A 362 6.71 5.23 14.49
CA TYR A 362 6.11 3.94 14.18
C TYR A 362 5.20 3.49 15.32
N SER A 363 3.92 3.23 15.02
CA SER A 363 2.92 2.86 16.03
C SER A 363 2.29 1.50 15.73
N LEU A 364 2.39 0.57 16.67
CA LEU A 364 1.61 -0.67 16.68
C LEU A 364 0.35 -0.45 17.51
N ILE A 365 -0.83 -0.76 16.95
CA ILE A 365 -2.13 -0.52 17.60
C ILE A 365 -2.88 -1.85 17.70
N ASN A 366 -3.71 -2.03 18.75
CA ASN A 366 -4.52 -3.24 18.98
C ASN A 366 -3.67 -4.52 19.12
N ALA A 367 -2.50 -4.44 19.78
CA ALA A 367 -1.63 -5.61 19.97
C ALA A 367 -2.30 -6.76 20.76
N ASP A 368 -3.44 -6.51 21.39
CA ASP A 368 -4.34 -7.47 22.04
C ASP A 368 -5.16 -8.34 21.08
N LEU A 369 -5.28 -7.95 19.80
CA LEU A 369 -6.01 -8.70 18.77
C LEU A 369 -5.14 -9.74 18.06
N LEU A 370 -3.86 -9.84 18.40
CA LEU A 370 -2.94 -10.79 17.80
C LEU A 370 -3.18 -12.20 18.36
N ASP A 371 -3.17 -13.19 17.46
CA ASP A 371 -3.18 -14.60 17.85
C ASP A 371 -1.95 -14.94 18.71
N TYR A 372 -2.13 -15.87 19.65
CA TYR A 372 -1.10 -16.25 20.62
C TYR A 372 0.23 -16.68 19.96
N GLU A 373 0.16 -17.50 18.91
CA GLU A 373 1.36 -17.98 18.19
C GLU A 373 2.07 -16.84 17.44
N VAL A 374 1.29 -15.93 16.84
CA VAL A 374 1.84 -14.77 16.14
C VAL A 374 2.49 -13.82 17.14
N CYS A 375 1.82 -13.57 18.26
CA CYS A 375 2.31 -12.72 19.35
C CYS A 375 3.62 -13.26 19.94
N ASP A 376 3.73 -14.57 20.19
CA ASP A 376 4.93 -15.23 20.71
C ASP A 376 6.14 -15.10 19.75
N LYS A 377 5.92 -15.32 18.45
CA LYS A 377 6.97 -15.14 17.43
C LYS A 377 7.38 -13.67 17.32
N ALA A 378 6.40 -12.76 17.32
CA ALA A 378 6.63 -11.32 17.20
C ALA A 378 7.37 -10.74 18.41
N GLU A 379 7.06 -11.17 19.63
CA GLU A 379 7.78 -10.79 20.85
C GLU A 379 9.26 -11.19 20.77
N LYS A 380 9.54 -12.45 20.39
CA LYS A 380 10.92 -12.96 20.24
C LYS A 380 11.70 -12.19 19.17
N SER A 381 11.06 -11.90 18.02
CA SER A 381 11.68 -11.11 16.96
C SER A 381 11.95 -9.67 17.42
N LEU A 382 10.99 -9.05 18.09
CA LEU A 382 11.14 -7.71 18.66
C LEU A 382 12.30 -7.66 19.67
N GLU A 383 12.39 -8.60 20.61
CA GLU A 383 13.48 -8.64 21.59
C GLU A 383 14.85 -8.73 20.92
N ARG A 384 14.98 -9.58 19.89
CA ARG A 384 16.22 -9.70 19.09
C ARG A 384 16.55 -8.37 18.42
N PHE A 385 15.59 -7.74 17.76
CA PHE A 385 15.83 -6.48 17.05
C PHE A 385 16.13 -5.31 18.00
N LEU A 386 15.50 -5.25 19.18
CA LEU A 386 15.80 -4.23 20.19
C LEU A 386 17.26 -4.34 20.68
N LYS A 387 17.76 -5.57 20.89
CA LYS A 387 19.18 -5.80 21.24
C LYS A 387 20.12 -5.32 20.13
N MET A 388 19.80 -5.65 18.87
CA MET A 388 20.58 -5.21 17.70
C MET A 388 20.57 -3.68 17.56
N ALA A 389 19.40 -3.06 17.61
CA ALA A 389 19.23 -1.61 17.52
C ALA A 389 20.01 -0.87 18.62
N LYS A 390 19.99 -1.40 19.85
CA LYS A 390 20.78 -0.87 20.97
C LYS A 390 22.29 -0.95 20.70
N SER A 391 22.78 -2.09 20.21
CA SER A 391 24.21 -2.23 19.86
C SER A 391 24.67 -1.30 18.73
N GLN A 392 23.76 -0.94 17.83
CA GLN A 392 24.01 -0.02 16.72
C GLN A 392 23.73 1.45 17.07
N GLY A 393 23.32 1.74 18.32
CA GLY A 393 23.00 3.11 18.75
C GLY A 393 21.81 3.75 18.03
N LYS A 394 20.88 2.95 17.49
CA LYS A 394 19.74 3.44 16.71
C LYS A 394 18.77 4.26 17.59
N GLN A 395 18.44 5.46 17.14
CA GLN A 395 17.49 6.38 17.79
C GLN A 395 16.07 6.22 17.21
N TYR A 396 15.54 4.99 17.26
CA TYR A 396 14.22 4.69 16.72
C TYR A 396 13.09 5.31 17.53
N LYS A 397 11.93 5.49 16.91
CA LYS A 397 10.73 6.08 17.52
C LYS A 397 9.57 5.08 17.45
N LEU A 398 9.59 4.09 18.35
CA LEU A 398 8.58 3.03 18.41
C LEU A 398 7.58 3.27 19.54
N VAL A 399 6.30 3.21 19.21
CA VAL A 399 5.17 3.27 20.15
C VAL A 399 4.31 2.02 19.98
N VAL A 400 3.90 1.42 21.09
CA VAL A 400 2.91 0.34 21.12
C VAL A 400 1.73 0.83 21.95
N VAL A 401 0.53 0.80 21.36
CA VAL A 401 -0.71 1.26 22.00
C VAL A 401 -1.64 0.06 22.17
N CYS A 402 -2.08 -0.17 23.40
CA CYS A 402 -2.98 -1.26 23.75
C CYS A 402 -4.19 -0.76 24.55
N SER A 403 -5.30 -1.47 24.42
CA SER A 403 -6.49 -1.26 25.22
C SER A 403 -6.28 -1.74 26.66
N ILE A 404 -6.68 -0.93 27.64
CA ILE A 404 -6.65 -1.30 29.06
C ILE A 404 -7.56 -2.51 29.35
N GLU A 405 -8.66 -2.62 28.62
CA GLU A 405 -9.65 -3.69 28.77
C GLU A 405 -9.10 -5.07 28.38
N LYS A 406 -8.06 -5.12 27.54
CA LYS A 406 -7.51 -6.37 26.99
C LYS A 406 -6.00 -6.49 27.15
N GLU A 407 -5.40 -5.66 27.99
CA GLU A 407 -3.95 -5.61 28.21
C GLU A 407 -3.33 -6.99 28.51
N TYR A 408 -3.99 -7.77 29.38
CA TYR A 408 -3.53 -9.09 29.82
C TYR A 408 -3.49 -10.16 28.73
N LYS A 409 -4.05 -9.90 27.54
CA LYS A 409 -4.09 -10.86 26.42
C LYS A 409 -2.83 -10.83 25.56
N SER A 410 -2.06 -9.76 25.60
CA SER A 410 -0.93 -9.56 24.69
C SER A 410 0.41 -9.80 25.39
N LYS A 411 1.17 -10.79 24.91
CA LYS A 411 2.54 -11.04 25.39
C LYS A 411 3.48 -9.88 25.09
N ILE A 412 3.32 -9.24 23.93
CA ILE A 412 4.10 -8.06 23.55
C ILE A 412 3.92 -6.96 24.61
N VAL A 413 2.69 -6.74 25.09
CA VAL A 413 2.41 -5.74 26.12
C VAL A 413 3.08 -6.10 27.44
N ALA A 414 2.99 -7.36 27.87
CA ALA A 414 3.69 -7.84 29.06
C ALA A 414 5.23 -7.68 28.96
N ALA A 415 5.81 -8.00 27.80
CA ALA A 415 7.25 -7.85 27.55
C ALA A 415 7.72 -6.39 27.56
N LEU A 416 6.82 -5.47 27.17
CA LEU A 416 7.09 -4.03 27.11
C LEU A 416 6.66 -3.27 28.35
N ASP A 417 6.16 -3.92 29.39
CA ASP A 417 5.60 -3.25 30.58
C ASP A 417 6.60 -2.31 31.27
N LYS A 418 7.88 -2.66 31.28
CA LYS A 418 8.96 -1.80 31.80
C LYS A 418 9.15 -0.49 31.02
N TYR A 419 8.56 -0.37 29.84
CA TYR A 419 8.55 0.81 28.99
C TYR A 419 7.20 1.56 28.99
N ARG A 420 6.33 1.24 29.95
CA ARG A 420 5.02 1.89 30.09
C ARG A 420 5.18 3.37 30.41
N ILE A 421 4.43 4.19 29.69
CA ILE A 421 4.36 5.63 29.87
C ILE A 421 3.03 6.00 30.54
N PRO A 422 3.03 6.89 31.56
CA PRO A 422 1.80 7.41 32.14
C PRO A 422 0.96 8.16 31.10
N LEU A 423 -0.34 7.86 31.01
CA LEU A 423 -1.25 8.60 30.14
C LEU A 423 -1.41 10.03 30.67
N LEU A 424 -1.03 11.02 29.86
CA LEU A 424 -1.32 12.42 30.16
C LEU A 424 -2.75 12.72 29.75
N SER A 425 -3.50 13.42 30.60
CA SER A 425 -4.85 13.90 30.28
C SER A 425 -4.74 15.10 29.34
N PHE A 426 -5.30 15.03 28.13
CA PHE A 426 -5.37 16.17 27.21
C PHE A 426 -6.68 16.16 26.42
N GLU A 427 -7.09 17.32 25.88
CA GLU A 427 -8.25 17.49 24.99
C GLU A 427 -7.98 16.86 23.61
N ALA A 428 -7.84 15.54 23.59
CA ALA A 428 -7.42 14.77 22.43
C ALA A 428 -8.44 14.87 21.30
N GLU A 429 -9.72 14.65 21.59
CA GLU A 429 -10.76 14.52 20.58
C GLU A 429 -10.94 15.81 19.75
N THR A 430 -11.01 16.98 20.40
CA THR A 430 -11.18 18.26 19.69
C THR A 430 -9.97 18.60 18.82
N ASN A 431 -8.76 18.34 19.33
CA ASN A 431 -7.53 18.58 18.57
C ASN A 431 -7.38 17.62 17.40
N VAL A 432 -7.66 16.33 17.59
CA VAL A 432 -7.64 15.31 16.55
C VAL A 432 -8.67 15.62 15.47
N LYS A 433 -9.90 16.00 15.86
CA LYS A 433 -10.94 16.39 14.92
C LYS A 433 -10.55 17.60 14.08
N ARG A 434 -9.93 18.61 14.70
CA ARG A 434 -9.38 19.78 14.01
C ARG A 434 -8.26 19.38 13.06
N PHE A 435 -7.28 18.61 13.53
CA PHE A 435 -6.18 18.07 12.73
C PHE A 435 -6.69 17.32 11.50
N LEU A 436 -7.61 16.37 11.65
CA LEU A 436 -8.17 15.62 10.52
C LEU A 436 -8.94 16.54 9.56
N SER A 437 -9.71 17.48 10.10
CA SER A 437 -10.47 18.45 9.28
C SER A 437 -9.55 19.31 8.42
N GLU A 438 -8.44 19.81 8.97
CA GLU A 438 -7.43 20.58 8.24
C GLU A 438 -6.72 19.72 7.18
N ARG A 439 -6.39 18.46 7.50
CA ARG A 439 -5.63 17.55 6.62
C ARG A 439 -6.45 16.93 5.50
N PHE A 440 -7.77 16.90 5.61
CA PHE A 440 -8.64 16.45 4.53
C PHE A 440 -9.08 17.56 3.58
N ILE A 441 -8.67 18.82 3.79
CA ILE A 441 -8.94 19.89 2.83
C ILE A 441 -8.00 19.72 1.62
N VAL A 442 -8.59 19.74 0.42
CA VAL A 442 -7.85 19.73 -0.84
C VAL A 442 -8.19 21.00 -1.62
N ASP A 443 -7.28 21.97 -1.58
CA ASP A 443 -7.50 23.32 -2.14
C ASP A 443 -6.83 23.58 -3.49
N LYS A 444 -6.03 22.62 -3.98
CA LYS A 444 -5.22 22.76 -5.20
C LYS A 444 -5.57 21.67 -6.19
N LEU A 445 -5.28 21.93 -7.46
CA LEU A 445 -5.30 20.91 -8.50
C LEU A 445 -4.26 19.84 -8.18
N VAL A 446 -4.63 18.57 -8.34
CA VAL A 446 -3.72 17.44 -8.17
C VAL A 446 -3.30 16.97 -9.56
N SER A 447 -2.04 17.24 -9.92
CA SER A 447 -1.51 16.98 -11.26
C SER A 447 -2.37 17.55 -12.40
N GLY A 448 -2.88 18.78 -12.21
CA GLY A 448 -3.71 19.48 -13.20
C GLY A 448 -5.18 19.05 -13.24
N VAL A 449 -5.61 18.11 -12.40
CA VAL A 449 -7.00 17.64 -12.32
C VAL A 449 -7.70 18.27 -11.11
N GLU A 450 -8.95 18.70 -11.29
CA GLU A 450 -9.83 19.14 -10.21
C GLU A 450 -10.29 17.94 -9.36
N PRO A 451 -9.98 17.89 -8.05
CA PRO A 451 -10.46 16.84 -7.17
C PRO A 451 -11.98 16.82 -7.05
N ALA A 452 -12.54 15.62 -6.84
CA ALA A 452 -13.97 15.46 -6.61
C ALA A 452 -14.44 16.21 -5.34
N SER A 453 -13.54 16.49 -4.39
CA SER A 453 -13.84 17.25 -3.17
C SER A 453 -14.25 18.69 -3.43
N PHE A 454 -14.01 19.25 -4.63
CA PHE A 454 -14.41 20.63 -4.96
C PHE A 454 -15.93 20.85 -4.96
N VAL A 455 -16.73 19.78 -4.94
CA VAL A 455 -18.19 19.87 -4.76
C VAL A 455 -18.62 19.97 -3.29
N ASP A 456 -17.74 19.63 -2.35
CA ASP A 456 -17.97 19.80 -0.91
C ASP A 456 -17.80 21.28 -0.51
N PHE A 457 -18.67 21.74 0.38
CA PHE A 457 -18.72 23.15 0.79
C PHE A 457 -17.45 23.63 1.49
N SER A 458 -16.66 22.74 2.09
CA SER A 458 -15.36 23.06 2.70
C SER A 458 -14.19 22.39 1.99
N ARG A 459 -14.41 21.91 0.75
CA ARG A 459 -13.40 21.21 -0.08
C ARG A 459 -12.74 20.02 0.63
N SER A 460 -13.47 19.38 1.54
CA SER A 460 -12.95 18.21 2.24
C SER A 460 -13.05 16.97 1.37
N CYS A 461 -11.98 16.18 1.26
CA CYS A 461 -11.97 14.90 0.55
C CYS A 461 -12.61 13.76 1.34
N VAL A 462 -13.01 14.01 2.60
CA VAL A 462 -13.73 13.05 3.45
C VAL A 462 -14.87 13.75 4.17
N ARG A 463 -16.09 13.25 4.02
CA ARG A 463 -17.26 13.77 4.73
C ARG A 463 -18.12 12.66 5.29
N VAL A 464 -18.38 12.70 6.59
CA VAL A 464 -19.37 11.85 7.24
C VAL A 464 -20.72 12.56 7.25
N VAL A 465 -21.75 11.91 6.73
CA VAL A 465 -23.11 12.43 6.65
C VAL A 465 -23.96 11.65 7.65
N LYS A 466 -24.32 12.30 8.75
CA LYS A 466 -25.02 11.69 9.90
C LYS A 466 -26.48 12.11 9.93
N SER A 467 -27.31 11.30 10.59
CA SER A 467 -28.68 11.68 10.96
C SER A 467 -29.10 10.93 12.21
N ARG A 468 -29.96 11.52 13.05
CA ARG A 468 -30.52 10.82 14.24
C ARG A 468 -31.51 9.70 13.91
N ARG A 469 -32.11 9.74 12.71
CA ARG A 469 -33.08 8.74 12.23
C ARG A 469 -33.03 8.61 10.71
N ALA A 470 -33.56 7.50 10.18
CA ALA A 470 -33.64 7.27 8.75
C ALA A 470 -34.58 8.27 8.04
N GLY A 471 -34.39 8.45 6.72
CA GLY A 471 -35.29 9.26 5.88
C GLY A 471 -35.14 10.78 5.97
N ILE A 472 -33.99 11.29 6.44
CA ILE A 472 -33.76 12.73 6.68
C ILE A 472 -32.89 13.41 5.60
N GLY A 473 -32.55 12.70 4.52
CA GLY A 473 -31.83 13.30 3.38
C GLY A 473 -30.32 13.05 3.34
N LYS A 474 -29.81 12.00 4.00
CA LYS A 474 -28.40 11.59 3.86
C LYS A 474 -28.05 11.24 2.41
N SER A 475 -28.83 10.36 1.79
CA SER A 475 -28.64 10.00 0.37
C SER A 475 -28.97 11.14 -0.59
N LEU A 476 -29.77 12.13 -0.16
CA LEU A 476 -30.01 13.37 -0.91
C LEU A 476 -28.72 14.19 -1.02
N PHE A 477 -27.96 14.33 0.07
CA PHE A 477 -26.64 14.99 0.06
C PHE A 477 -25.72 14.35 -0.97
N LYS A 478 -25.58 13.01 -0.94
CA LYS A 478 -24.81 12.27 -1.95
C LYS A 478 -25.29 12.61 -3.36
N ARG A 479 -26.59 12.51 -3.64
CA ARG A 479 -27.16 12.78 -4.97
C ARG A 479 -26.80 14.19 -5.46
N ASN A 480 -26.86 15.20 -4.59
CA ASN A 480 -26.50 16.56 -4.93
C ASN A 480 -25.01 16.71 -5.25
N MET A 481 -24.13 16.09 -4.45
CA MET A 481 -22.68 16.07 -4.71
C MET A 481 -22.35 15.40 -6.05
N VAL A 482 -23.02 14.28 -6.35
CA VAL A 482 -22.87 13.57 -7.63
C VAL A 482 -23.32 14.43 -8.80
N ALA A 483 -24.49 15.07 -8.71
CA ALA A 483 -24.97 15.97 -9.76
C ALA A 483 -24.01 17.15 -9.99
N ALA A 484 -23.50 17.74 -8.91
CA ALA A 484 -22.53 18.82 -8.94
C ALA A 484 -21.18 18.40 -9.55
N LEU A 485 -20.74 17.15 -9.31
CA LEU A 485 -19.51 16.60 -9.90
C LEU A 485 -19.71 16.33 -11.39
N LYS A 486 -20.81 15.67 -11.78
CA LYS A 486 -21.14 15.39 -13.18
C LYS A 486 -21.17 16.66 -14.03
N ALA A 487 -21.75 17.74 -13.49
CA ALA A 487 -21.79 19.04 -14.14
C ALA A 487 -20.38 19.65 -14.37
N ARG A 488 -19.42 19.35 -13.50
CA ARG A 488 -18.03 19.85 -13.58
C ARG A 488 -17.18 19.02 -14.55
N ILE A 489 -17.13 17.70 -14.36
CA ILE A 489 -16.19 16.83 -15.09
C ILE A 489 -16.77 16.22 -16.38
N LYS A 490 -18.09 16.31 -16.60
CA LYS A 490 -18.80 15.74 -17.76
C LYS A 490 -18.62 14.23 -17.95
N ILE A 491 -18.45 13.51 -16.84
CA ILE A 491 -18.35 12.04 -16.81
C ILE A 491 -19.57 11.48 -16.07
N GLU A 492 -20.27 10.52 -16.69
CA GLU A 492 -21.47 9.94 -16.09
C GLU A 492 -21.17 8.93 -14.97
N GLU A 493 -20.11 8.12 -15.15
CA GLU A 493 -19.66 7.12 -14.19
C GLU A 493 -18.58 7.72 -13.27
N CYS A 494 -19.04 8.50 -12.28
CA CYS A 494 -18.17 9.17 -11.32
C CYS A 494 -18.47 8.77 -9.86
N VAL A 495 -19.17 7.65 -9.65
CA VAL A 495 -19.60 7.23 -8.31
C VAL A 495 -19.41 5.73 -8.12
N VAL A 496 -18.76 5.36 -7.02
CA VAL A 496 -18.66 3.99 -6.54
C VAL A 496 -19.41 3.92 -5.21
N SER A 497 -20.28 2.95 -5.00
CA SER A 497 -21.06 2.82 -3.76
C SER A 497 -20.82 1.47 -3.12
N ILE A 498 -20.29 1.46 -1.89
CA ILE A 498 -19.97 0.28 -1.10
C ILE A 498 -20.99 0.18 0.05
N PRO A 499 -22.00 -0.69 -0.05
CA PRO A 499 -22.98 -0.89 1.02
C PRO A 499 -22.46 -1.86 2.08
N LEU A 500 -22.57 -1.46 3.35
CA LEU A 500 -22.25 -2.28 4.51
C LEU A 500 -23.54 -2.57 5.29
N TYR A 501 -24.03 -3.80 5.20
CA TYR A 501 -25.29 -4.24 5.81
C TYR A 501 -25.11 -5.33 6.87
N ASP A 502 -24.02 -6.10 6.81
CA ASP A 502 -23.75 -7.16 7.77
C ASP A 502 -23.33 -6.62 9.13
N LYS A 503 -23.56 -7.42 10.19
CA LYS A 503 -23.24 -7.03 11.57
C LYS A 503 -21.76 -6.70 11.78
N THR A 504 -20.88 -7.35 11.01
CA THR A 504 -19.43 -7.19 11.10
C THR A 504 -18.89 -6.88 9.72
N VAL A 505 -18.04 -5.86 9.62
CA VAL A 505 -17.39 -5.50 8.35
C VAL A 505 -16.36 -6.57 7.96
N VAL A 506 -16.60 -7.26 6.85
CA VAL A 506 -15.65 -8.20 6.26
C VAL A 506 -14.72 -7.42 5.30
N LEU A 507 -13.55 -7.01 5.82
CA LEU A 507 -12.61 -6.14 5.10
C LEU A 507 -12.22 -6.68 3.71
N ASP A 508 -11.96 -7.98 3.58
CA ASP A 508 -11.51 -8.57 2.31
C ASP A 508 -12.58 -8.46 1.20
N GLU A 509 -13.87 -8.56 1.54
CA GLU A 509 -14.96 -8.42 0.57
C GLU A 509 -15.08 -6.98 0.08
N VAL A 510 -15.01 -6.02 1.01
CA VAL A 510 -14.99 -4.59 0.70
C VAL A 510 -13.79 -4.23 -0.19
N ILE A 511 -12.60 -4.75 0.15
CA ILE A 511 -11.39 -4.49 -0.63
C ILE A 511 -11.53 -5.11 -2.01
N LYS A 512 -12.02 -6.36 -2.13
CA LYS A 512 -12.24 -7.02 -3.42
C LYS A 512 -13.16 -6.20 -4.33
N GLU A 513 -14.21 -5.59 -3.78
CA GLU A 513 -15.08 -4.68 -4.52
C GLU A 513 -14.33 -3.41 -4.95
N LEU A 514 -13.64 -2.75 -4.04
CA LEU A 514 -12.84 -1.55 -4.35
C LEU A 514 -11.77 -1.82 -5.42
N LEU A 515 -11.05 -2.95 -5.35
CA LEU A 515 -10.00 -3.31 -6.31
C LEU A 515 -10.52 -3.40 -7.76
N SER A 516 -11.81 -3.67 -7.97
CA SER A 516 -12.43 -3.69 -9.30
C SER A 516 -12.52 -2.32 -9.96
N TYR A 517 -12.37 -1.24 -9.16
CA TYR A 517 -12.41 0.15 -9.60
C TYR A 517 -11.01 0.78 -9.68
N ILE A 518 -9.91 0.03 -9.58
CA ILE A 518 -8.58 0.61 -9.77
C ILE A 518 -8.42 1.07 -11.22
N ASN A 519 -8.09 2.36 -11.39
CA ASN A 519 -7.75 2.92 -12.68
C ASN A 519 -6.28 2.62 -13.01
N PRO A 520 -5.92 2.51 -14.29
CA PRO A 520 -4.53 2.56 -14.72
C PRO A 520 -3.85 3.84 -14.18
N PRO A 521 -2.57 3.80 -13.82
CA PRO A 521 -1.90 4.93 -13.15
C PRO A 521 -1.84 6.20 -14.00
N GLU A 522 -1.97 6.09 -15.33
CA GLU A 522 -2.05 7.22 -16.25
C GLU A 522 -3.41 7.93 -16.24
N VAL A 523 -4.46 7.26 -15.75
CA VAL A 523 -5.85 7.75 -15.78
C VAL A 523 -6.21 8.39 -14.44
N LYS A 524 -6.12 9.72 -14.37
CA LYS A 524 -6.53 10.52 -13.22
C LYS A 524 -7.98 11.00 -13.37
N GLN A 525 -8.92 10.18 -12.90
CA GLN A 525 -10.36 10.46 -12.95
C GLN A 525 -10.94 10.71 -11.56
N PRO A 526 -11.44 11.93 -11.26
CA PRO A 526 -12.11 12.22 -10.00
C PRO A 526 -13.43 11.47 -9.86
N ARG A 527 -13.69 10.92 -8.67
CA ARG A 527 -14.91 10.19 -8.36
C ARG A 527 -15.32 10.34 -6.91
N ILE A 528 -16.60 10.10 -6.67
CA ILE A 528 -17.19 9.99 -5.34
C ILE A 528 -17.19 8.52 -4.93
N ILE A 529 -16.56 8.21 -3.80
CA ILE A 529 -16.62 6.89 -3.18
C ILE A 529 -17.57 6.98 -1.99
N HIS A 530 -18.73 6.38 -2.15
CA HIS A 530 -19.81 6.38 -1.18
C HIS A 530 -19.76 5.11 -0.33
N ILE A 531 -19.60 5.26 0.97
CA ILE A 531 -19.64 4.17 1.95
C ILE A 531 -20.98 4.28 2.68
N ASP A 532 -21.87 3.33 2.46
CA ASP A 532 -23.20 3.31 3.07
C ASP A 532 -23.19 2.37 4.27
N ILE A 533 -23.19 2.92 5.49
CA ILE A 533 -23.14 2.13 6.72
C ILE A 533 -24.54 2.01 7.31
N SER A 534 -25.11 0.80 7.19
CA SER A 534 -26.39 0.45 7.82
C SER A 534 -26.32 0.58 9.35
N SER A 535 -27.46 0.85 9.98
CA SER A 535 -27.59 0.87 11.45
C SER A 535 -27.35 -0.50 12.10
N GLU A 536 -27.36 -1.58 11.31
CA GLU A 536 -27.14 -2.95 11.78
C GLU A 536 -25.66 -3.32 11.95
N VAL A 537 -24.74 -2.54 11.37
CA VAL A 537 -23.29 -2.80 11.45
C VAL A 537 -22.77 -2.40 12.83
N GLN A 538 -22.19 -3.36 13.55
CA GLN A 538 -21.78 -3.23 14.95
C GLN A 538 -20.27 -3.32 15.13
N GLU A 539 -19.57 -4.08 14.29
CA GLU A 539 -18.16 -4.39 14.45
C GLU A 539 -17.35 -4.09 13.19
N GLY A 540 -16.08 -3.70 13.36
CA GLY A 540 -15.13 -3.52 12.27
C GLY A 540 -15.16 -2.15 11.58
N VAL A 541 -16.19 -1.32 11.79
CA VAL A 541 -16.33 0.01 11.16
C VAL A 541 -15.15 0.93 11.49
N ASP A 542 -14.77 1.05 12.76
CA ASP A 542 -13.69 1.95 13.17
C ASP A 542 -12.35 1.54 12.55
N ALA A 543 -12.01 0.25 12.59
CA ALA A 543 -10.78 -0.27 11.98
C ALA A 543 -10.78 -0.09 10.45
N PHE A 544 -11.93 -0.28 9.81
CA PHE A 544 -12.10 -0.07 8.37
C PHE A 544 -11.91 1.39 7.97
N LEU A 545 -12.64 2.31 8.60
CA LEU A 545 -12.60 3.74 8.28
C LEU A 545 -11.24 4.35 8.63
N PHE A 546 -10.62 3.93 9.74
CA PHE A 546 -9.29 4.41 10.11
C PHE A 546 -8.24 4.00 9.06
N GLN A 547 -8.23 2.74 8.62
CA GLN A 547 -7.31 2.27 7.59
C GLN A 547 -7.57 2.96 6.22
N LEU A 548 -8.83 3.04 5.81
CA LEU A 548 -9.19 3.61 4.51
C LEU A 548 -9.00 5.12 4.43
N LEU A 549 -9.49 5.86 5.43
CA LEU A 549 -9.59 7.32 5.36
C LEU A 549 -8.40 8.03 6.00
N VAL A 550 -7.87 7.50 7.10
CA VAL A 550 -6.75 8.13 7.83
C VAL A 550 -5.40 7.61 7.33
N LEU A 551 -5.21 6.28 7.31
CA LEU A 551 -3.97 5.68 6.78
C LEU A 551 -3.91 5.64 5.25
N GLY A 552 -5.06 5.85 4.60
CA GLY A 552 -5.17 5.90 3.13
C GLY A 552 -4.93 4.57 2.43
N CYS A 553 -5.02 3.43 3.14
CA CYS A 553 -4.58 2.13 2.63
C CYS A 553 -5.38 0.98 3.24
N LEU A 554 -5.91 0.10 2.39
CA LEU A 554 -6.47 -1.19 2.79
C LEU A 554 -5.68 -2.32 2.14
N THR A 555 -5.38 -3.37 2.91
CA THR A 555 -4.61 -4.53 2.43
C THR A 555 -5.47 -5.79 2.50
N HIS A 556 -5.67 -6.42 1.35
CA HIS A 556 -6.36 -7.71 1.24
C HIS A 556 -5.42 -8.83 1.71
N THR A 557 -5.96 -9.92 2.26
CA THR A 557 -5.16 -11.09 2.71
C THR A 557 -4.27 -11.70 1.61
N SER A 558 -4.64 -11.54 0.34
CA SER A 558 -3.84 -11.95 -0.81
C SER A 558 -2.64 -11.04 -1.13
N GLY A 559 -2.42 -9.97 -0.35
CA GLY A 559 -1.37 -8.97 -0.52
C GLY A 559 -1.71 -7.79 -1.44
N LYS A 560 -2.88 -7.79 -2.08
CA LYS A 560 -3.34 -6.67 -2.93
C LYS A 560 -3.73 -5.47 -2.08
N VAL A 561 -3.55 -4.27 -2.60
CA VAL A 561 -3.75 -3.03 -1.83
C VAL A 561 -4.66 -2.07 -2.58
N TRP A 562 -5.60 -1.48 -1.86
CA TRP A 562 -6.31 -0.27 -2.27
C TRP A 562 -5.69 0.94 -1.57
N ARG A 563 -5.42 2.02 -2.31
CA ARG A 563 -4.98 3.28 -1.74
C ARG A 563 -5.93 4.41 -2.10
N ARG A 564 -6.13 5.27 -1.12
CA ARG A 564 -6.91 6.49 -1.28
C ARG A 564 -6.20 7.43 -2.24
N SER A 565 -6.95 7.99 -3.18
CA SER A 565 -6.47 9.01 -4.09
C SER A 565 -6.88 10.40 -3.60
N ASP A 566 -6.03 11.40 -3.77
CA ASP A 566 -6.33 12.79 -3.36
C ASP A 566 -7.29 13.50 -4.33
N ILE A 567 -7.59 12.90 -5.48
CA ILE A 567 -8.64 13.38 -6.41
C ILE A 567 -10.02 12.78 -6.13
N ASP A 568 -10.12 11.80 -5.25
CA ASP A 568 -11.38 11.14 -4.89
C ASP A 568 -12.06 11.86 -3.72
N TYR A 569 -13.39 11.79 -3.65
CA TYR A 569 -14.17 12.31 -2.54
C TYR A 569 -14.93 11.18 -1.83
N TYR A 570 -14.59 10.94 -0.56
CA TYR A 570 -15.20 9.91 0.26
C TYR A 570 -16.38 10.45 1.06
N ILE A 571 -17.57 9.93 0.78
CA ILE A 571 -18.79 10.24 1.53
C ILE A 571 -19.17 9.01 2.35
N VAL A 572 -19.17 9.16 3.68
CA VAL A 572 -19.60 8.10 4.61
C VAL A 572 -21.01 8.42 5.09
N GLU A 573 -21.99 7.70 4.59
CA GLU A 573 -23.38 7.77 5.07
C GLU A 573 -23.53 6.85 6.28
N SER A 574 -24.02 7.39 7.42
CA SER A 574 -24.28 6.56 8.59
C SER A 574 -25.38 7.13 9.49
N ILE A 575 -26.09 6.23 10.18
CA ILE A 575 -26.92 6.58 11.35
C ILE A 575 -26.10 6.19 12.58
N PRO A 576 -25.56 7.15 13.35
CA PRO A 576 -24.75 6.83 14.51
C PRO A 576 -25.54 5.96 15.49
N ARG A 577 -25.01 4.77 15.77
CA ARG A 577 -25.58 3.87 16.74
C ARG A 577 -25.09 4.27 18.12
N LEU A 578 -26.03 4.52 19.01
CA LEU A 578 -25.77 5.05 20.35
C LEU A 578 -25.82 3.92 21.37
N ALA A 579 -24.81 3.86 22.23
CA ALA A 579 -24.75 2.96 23.38
C ALA A 579 -24.62 3.77 24.69
N ARG A 580 -25.07 3.19 25.81
CA ARG A 580 -24.83 3.78 27.13
C ARG A 580 -23.37 3.56 27.49
N ASP A 581 -22.71 4.60 27.98
CA ASP A 581 -21.34 4.47 28.47
C ASP A 581 -21.33 3.66 29.77
N SER A 582 -20.76 2.45 29.74
CA SER A 582 -20.59 1.61 30.93
C SER A 582 -19.33 1.98 31.74
N SER A 583 -18.48 2.88 31.24
CA SER A 583 -17.14 3.17 31.77
C SER A 583 -17.06 4.45 32.63
N ALA A 584 -18.06 5.34 32.57
CA ALA A 584 -18.13 6.55 33.38
C ALA A 584 -19.31 6.51 34.37
N GLN A 585 -19.16 7.14 35.55
CA GLN A 585 -20.27 7.41 36.50
C GLN A 585 -21.34 8.39 35.94
N SER A 586 -21.36 8.65 34.63
CA SER A 586 -22.28 9.55 33.95
C SER A 586 -23.15 8.77 32.97
N ASP A 587 -24.46 9.03 32.96
CA ASP A 587 -25.47 8.51 31.99
C ASP A 587 -25.26 9.02 30.54
N LYS A 588 -24.02 9.24 30.12
CA LYS A 588 -23.69 9.78 28.80
C LYS A 588 -23.89 8.71 27.74
N VAL A 589 -24.64 9.06 26.71
CA VAL A 589 -24.86 8.20 25.54
C VAL A 589 -23.79 8.52 24.51
N ILE A 590 -23.06 7.51 24.05
CA ILE A 590 -21.94 7.70 23.12
C ILE A 590 -22.09 6.82 21.88
N GLY A 591 -21.54 7.26 20.76
CA GLY A 591 -21.44 6.48 19.54
C GLY A 591 -20.66 5.18 19.77
N ILE A 592 -21.15 4.08 19.19
CA ILE A 592 -20.41 2.81 19.16
C ILE A 592 -19.14 2.96 18.31
N HIS A 593 -19.26 3.61 17.15
CA HIS A 593 -18.18 3.80 16.18
C HIS A 593 -17.48 5.14 16.40
N ARG A 594 -16.35 5.13 17.12
CA ARG A 594 -15.64 6.35 17.53
C ARG A 594 -14.95 7.07 16.39
N CYS A 595 -14.59 6.34 15.33
CA CYS A 595 -13.97 6.95 14.16
C CYS A 595 -14.93 7.94 13.47
N LEU A 596 -16.24 7.75 13.57
CA LEU A 596 -17.22 8.67 12.99
C LEU A 596 -17.20 10.05 13.67
N ASP A 597 -16.77 10.14 14.93
CA ASP A 597 -16.86 11.38 15.73
C ASP A 597 -15.67 12.31 15.52
N ILE A 598 -14.50 11.74 15.19
CA ILE A 598 -13.26 12.46 14.89
C ILE A 598 -13.15 12.93 13.43
N LEU A 599 -13.90 12.31 12.51
CA LEU A 599 -13.90 12.68 11.09
C LEU A 599 -14.74 13.95 10.82
N PRO A 600 -14.46 14.70 9.73
CA PRO A 600 -15.27 15.85 9.34
C PRO A 600 -16.70 15.42 9.02
N ASP A 601 -17.67 15.96 9.73
CA ASP A 601 -19.05 15.49 9.67
C ASP A 601 -20.07 16.62 9.49
N VAL A 602 -21.22 16.26 8.92
CA VAL A 602 -22.43 17.10 8.84
C VAL A 602 -23.64 16.31 9.33
N MET A 603 -24.58 16.99 9.99
CA MET A 603 -25.83 16.38 10.44
C MET A 603 -26.99 16.76 9.52
N CYS A 604 -27.74 15.78 9.03
CA CYS A 604 -29.05 16.02 8.42
C CYS A 604 -30.08 16.27 9.51
N ARG A 605 -30.66 17.47 9.51
CA ARG A 605 -31.68 17.92 10.46
C ARG A 605 -33.06 17.51 9.97
N SER A 606 -33.89 17.00 10.89
CA SER A 606 -35.26 16.62 10.59
C SER A 606 -36.09 17.83 10.12
N PRO A 607 -37.26 17.62 9.47
CA PRO A 607 -38.14 18.74 9.10
C PRO A 607 -38.51 19.64 10.28
N LYS A 608 -38.75 19.06 11.47
CA LYS A 608 -39.05 19.82 12.69
C LYS A 608 -37.85 20.63 13.16
N GLU A 609 -36.66 20.02 13.26
CA GLU A 609 -35.44 20.75 13.63
C GLU A 609 -35.11 21.84 12.60
N SER A 610 -35.32 21.57 11.31
CA SER A 610 -35.13 22.56 10.23
C SER A 610 -36.09 23.74 10.37
N LEU A 611 -37.35 23.49 10.76
CA LEU A 611 -38.31 24.54 11.06
C LEU A 611 -37.86 25.38 12.26
N ASP A 612 -37.44 24.74 13.36
CA ASP A 612 -36.96 25.41 14.56
C ASP A 612 -35.73 26.29 14.25
N ILE A 613 -34.78 25.77 13.46
CA ILE A 613 -33.59 26.51 13.00
C ILE A 613 -33.99 27.73 12.16
N LEU A 614 -34.88 27.55 11.17
CA LEU A 614 -35.35 28.65 10.30
C LEU A 614 -36.16 29.68 11.08
N GLY A 615 -36.82 29.28 12.17
CA GLY A 615 -37.55 30.14 13.10
C GLY A 615 -36.69 30.82 14.17
N GLY A 616 -35.36 30.62 14.15
CA GLY A 616 -34.41 31.25 15.08
C GLY A 616 -34.22 30.53 16.42
N ASN A 617 -34.71 29.29 16.55
CA ASN A 617 -34.60 28.44 17.74
C ASN A 617 -33.80 27.15 17.45
N PRO A 618 -32.53 27.22 17.02
CA PRO A 618 -31.77 26.03 16.66
C PRO A 618 -31.51 25.12 17.87
N PRO A 619 -31.44 23.78 17.68
CA PRO A 619 -30.97 22.86 18.71
C PRO A 619 -29.56 23.22 19.22
N ASN A 620 -29.26 22.92 20.49
CA ASN A 620 -27.95 23.24 21.11
C ASN A 620 -26.76 22.65 20.35
N ASP A 621 -26.93 21.52 19.67
CA ASP A 621 -25.89 20.85 18.90
C ASP A 621 -25.85 21.27 17.43
N TYR A 622 -26.59 22.31 17.02
CA TYR A 622 -26.63 22.81 15.64
C TYR A 622 -25.31 23.47 15.24
N ARG A 623 -24.83 23.11 14.03
CA ARG A 623 -23.69 23.76 13.37
C ARG A 623 -24.16 24.39 12.07
N GLY A 624 -23.58 25.53 11.70
CA GLY A 624 -23.94 26.24 10.46
C GLY A 624 -23.74 25.42 9.17
N CYS A 625 -22.94 24.36 9.21
CA CYS A 625 -22.75 23.42 8.11
C CYS A 625 -23.76 22.26 8.07
N ASP A 626 -24.67 22.16 9.05
CA ASP A 626 -25.68 21.10 9.08
C ASP A 626 -26.72 21.28 7.97
N LEU A 627 -27.22 20.16 7.47
CA LEU A 627 -28.11 20.11 6.32
C LEU A 627 -29.56 20.26 6.80
N THR A 628 -30.24 21.28 6.29
CA THR A 628 -31.66 21.57 6.57
C THR A 628 -32.50 21.35 5.31
N PHE A 629 -33.66 21.99 5.19
CA PHE A 629 -34.51 21.85 4.01
C PHE A 629 -33.78 22.33 2.74
N ASP A 630 -33.52 21.38 1.84
CA ASP A 630 -32.77 21.55 0.60
C ASP A 630 -33.47 22.53 -0.36
N ASP A 631 -32.69 23.40 -0.98
CA ASP A 631 -33.21 24.46 -1.84
C ASP A 631 -33.80 23.92 -3.15
N ALA A 632 -33.21 22.88 -3.72
CA ALA A 632 -33.70 22.26 -4.96
C ALA A 632 -34.97 21.45 -4.71
N GLU A 633 -35.05 20.73 -3.58
CA GLU A 633 -36.26 20.05 -3.16
C GLU A 633 -37.38 21.04 -2.82
N PHE A 634 -37.09 22.13 -2.13
CA PHE A 634 -38.07 23.20 -1.91
C PHE A 634 -38.56 23.80 -3.23
N ALA A 635 -37.67 23.95 -4.21
CA ALA A 635 -38.02 24.46 -5.54
C ALA A 635 -38.74 23.41 -6.42
N SER A 636 -38.77 22.14 -6.01
CA SER A 636 -39.39 21.08 -6.80
C SER A 636 -40.91 21.17 -6.81
N ASP A 637 -41.52 20.67 -7.90
CA ASP A 637 -42.96 20.51 -7.99
C ASP A 637 -43.53 19.59 -6.89
N ALA A 638 -42.72 18.65 -6.38
CA ALA A 638 -43.12 17.72 -5.33
C ALA A 638 -43.47 18.45 -4.02
N PHE A 639 -42.75 19.52 -3.68
CA PHE A 639 -43.04 20.34 -2.50
C PHE A 639 -43.89 21.57 -2.83
N GLN A 640 -43.64 22.24 -3.96
CA GLN A 640 -44.35 23.47 -4.32
C GLN A 640 -45.83 23.23 -4.60
N ARG A 641 -46.22 22.11 -5.22
CA ARG A 641 -47.64 21.86 -5.51
C ARG A 641 -48.45 21.69 -4.21
N PRO A 642 -48.15 20.73 -3.30
CA PRO A 642 -48.91 20.61 -2.06
C PRO A 642 -48.91 21.88 -1.22
N PHE A 643 -47.76 22.56 -1.13
CA PHE A 643 -47.65 23.80 -0.36
C PHE A 643 -48.58 24.90 -0.89
N LYS A 644 -48.65 25.11 -2.21
CA LYS A 644 -49.53 26.12 -2.82
C LYS A 644 -50.99 25.84 -2.50
N TYR A 645 -51.43 24.58 -2.66
CA TYR A 645 -52.82 24.17 -2.39
C TYR A 645 -53.19 24.35 -0.93
N LEU A 646 -52.37 23.83 -0.01
CA LEU A 646 -52.65 23.88 1.43
C LEU A 646 -52.65 25.33 1.94
N ARG A 647 -51.68 26.13 1.52
CA ARG A 647 -51.62 27.53 1.91
C ARG A 647 -52.80 28.34 1.38
N GLN A 648 -53.25 28.06 0.17
CA GLN A 648 -54.41 28.75 -0.38
C GLN A 648 -55.73 28.31 0.27
N LEU A 649 -55.82 27.03 0.66
CA LEU A 649 -56.91 26.53 1.50
C LEU A 649 -56.94 27.21 2.87
N ASP A 650 -55.78 27.45 3.48
CA ASP A 650 -55.67 28.15 4.76
C ASP A 650 -56.01 29.65 4.65
N GLU A 651 -55.86 30.24 3.47
CA GLU A 651 -56.19 31.62 3.14
C GLU A 651 -57.67 31.78 2.66
N ASP A 652 -58.47 30.70 2.64
CA ASP A 652 -59.86 30.63 2.15
C ASP A 652 -60.04 31.20 0.71
N GLU A 653 -59.00 31.08 -0.12
CA GLU A 653 -59.00 31.57 -1.51
C GLU A 653 -59.44 30.47 -2.52
N ASP A 654 -59.92 30.87 -3.70
CA ASP A 654 -60.33 29.92 -4.75
C ASP A 654 -59.13 29.15 -5.34
N LEU A 655 -59.13 27.83 -5.14
CA LEU A 655 -58.12 26.89 -5.63
C LEU A 655 -57.99 26.88 -7.16
N LYS A 656 -58.98 27.39 -7.91
CA LYS A 656 -58.90 27.53 -9.37
C LYS A 656 -57.89 28.60 -9.83
N LEU A 657 -57.47 29.49 -8.92
CA LEU A 657 -56.53 30.57 -9.19
C LEU A 657 -55.06 30.17 -8.99
N ILE A 658 -54.76 28.91 -8.65
CA ILE A 658 -53.39 28.42 -8.46
C ILE A 658 -52.63 28.47 -9.78
N ASN A 659 -51.61 29.32 -9.83
CA ASN A 659 -50.64 29.28 -10.92
C ASN A 659 -49.57 28.21 -10.64
N PRO A 660 -49.52 27.10 -11.42
CA PRO A 660 -48.54 26.04 -11.22
C PRO A 660 -47.10 26.54 -11.41
N ASN A 661 -46.89 27.56 -12.24
CA ASN A 661 -45.56 28.02 -12.66
C ASN A 661 -44.93 29.09 -11.76
N LYS A 662 -45.65 29.59 -10.73
CA LYS A 662 -45.13 30.64 -9.83
C LYS A 662 -44.73 30.04 -8.48
N HIS A 663 -43.50 30.20 -8.03
CA HIS A 663 -43.08 29.84 -6.67
C HIS A 663 -43.89 30.61 -5.62
N LYS A 664 -44.30 29.92 -4.54
CA LYS A 664 -45.01 30.54 -3.40
C LYS A 664 -44.16 30.37 -2.13
N GLY A 665 -44.10 31.43 -1.32
CA GLY A 665 -43.51 31.41 0.03
C GLY A 665 -42.00 31.16 0.09
N ASP A 666 -41.55 30.82 1.29
CA ASP A 666 -40.18 30.46 1.65
C ASP A 666 -40.14 29.08 2.33
N LYS A 667 -38.94 28.58 2.63
CA LYS A 667 -38.76 27.27 3.27
C LYS A 667 -39.43 27.16 4.64
N HIS A 668 -39.42 28.24 5.42
CA HIS A 668 -40.03 28.28 6.74
C HIS A 668 -41.55 28.10 6.64
N THR A 669 -42.21 28.97 5.87
CA THR A 669 -43.67 28.91 5.66
C THR A 669 -44.10 27.59 5.02
N CYS A 670 -43.28 27.02 4.13
CA CYS A 670 -43.53 25.69 3.56
C CYS A 670 -43.53 24.59 4.62
N LEU A 671 -42.52 24.55 5.49
CA LEU A 671 -42.47 23.56 6.57
C LEU A 671 -43.60 23.76 7.59
N VAL A 672 -43.95 25.00 7.95
CA VAL A 672 -45.11 25.28 8.83
C VAL A 672 -46.38 24.67 8.27
N THR A 673 -46.65 24.88 6.97
CA THR A 673 -47.85 24.35 6.32
C THR A 673 -47.83 22.82 6.20
N LEU A 674 -46.68 22.21 5.90
CA LEU A 674 -46.57 20.76 5.68
C LEU A 674 -46.45 19.92 6.96
N LEU A 675 -46.05 20.52 8.08
CA LEU A 675 -45.90 19.84 9.38
C LEU A 675 -47.10 20.00 10.32
N ARG A 676 -48.11 20.78 9.91
CA ARG A 676 -49.42 20.81 10.54
C ARG A 676 -50.12 19.46 10.37
#